data_AF-A0A7L4CAZ8-F1
#
_entry.id   AF-A0A7L4CAZ8-F1
#
_cell.length_a   1.000
_cell.length_b   1.000
_cell.length_c   1.000
_cell.angle_alpha   90.00
_cell.angle_beta   90.00
_cell.angle_gamma   90.00
#
_symmetry.space_group_name_H-M   'P 1'
#
loop_
_entity.id
_entity.type
_entity.pdbx_description
1 polymer ?
#
loop_
_entity_poly.entity_id
_entity_poly.type
_entity_poly.pdbx_seq_one_letter_code
_entity_poly.pdbx_strand_id
1 'polypeptide(L)'
;MTRECSLLLPRVCAALADPRQPGCDDSCLEKLLDWFRSLTRFDPTVELLQDNPCLTEFITSVLALPEPSLSILSFTLRLVGILAASEARFQHLQQEQLLVRLFGSDGPLNSAAWEDASVRSGWVEGVHSMMHHQPALHFLCNGGGIDVIFTLQGDPSLFVASAASQLLVQMLTLSVESEMTESPGTKDCDWPVCAQMIIKHIEDSLQSSSVCHIEQSLKLLTSLFDSCRATWTEVLWLGIAKQVESFLTEETVQVQHMLANLLLNMARSPVFSDPEGSFWALVTSALEHLTPVQAGPLAEGMLRLYRCPQDVRIQALTVLLQPMDCILRAASQPLEYAGLLDESVSDPVTVESLLSSKSSCANLLCQTLALLEKLLSLARFQVDLPYTSLLRSLVTILQFCNGFLSPVSPLGSTISRILTNCSRVQGSALDVLAALSKQKGCDTLVGNLFDILLAYLESPNTSPTVLKKTFNATSMWLVRLKELSCSNSQQQQTEKILQDVFLVLQKRLCSPCWEVRDSSLEFLTVLIEGLRDQDEFRQSLLSSEVPKLTENLLEDPESYVRASAVTAVGHLACITYFAPESPVTGNQYNKENIIEKLQEILSTDSEGFPRRAVISIFTKWVREGCTFHLEDTEQFVSRVIQIVEHDLDWEVRLGGLDFVQAFYSQTICLYRRPKRRCASVTPAVTKSIHKNKLLQILCRAKLFSFLFRSLCDYDKPVGQRACNILLDLRSSCYPCSSLEDSQETGDLPAGHGIAWLQSTLRQGSLAQNFPTDGSNGVDFEDPESMMVALGTVDLIERHDELNKSSYHIEESPQSLLQDILATVGTIEENEADCY
;
A
#
# COMPACT_ATOMS: atom_id res chain seq x y z
N MET A 1 -22.72 27.35 -1.95
CA MET A 1 -22.79 26.93 -3.37
C MET A 1 -22.27 28.07 -4.26
N THR A 2 -21.65 27.80 -5.42
CA THR A 2 -21.26 28.87 -6.37
C THR A 2 -22.49 29.39 -7.13
N ARG A 3 -22.41 30.64 -7.63
CA ARG A 3 -23.52 31.30 -8.35
C ARG A 3 -23.86 30.60 -9.66
N GLU A 4 -22.85 30.05 -10.33
CA GLU A 4 -22.99 29.31 -11.58
C GLU A 4 -23.76 28.00 -11.34
N CYS A 5 -23.41 27.26 -10.28
CA CYS A 5 -24.11 26.03 -9.91
C CYS A 5 -25.58 26.28 -9.51
N SER A 6 -25.87 27.35 -8.77
CA SER A 6 -27.25 27.68 -8.37
C SER A 6 -28.15 28.04 -9.57
N LEU A 7 -27.58 28.53 -10.68
CA LEU A 7 -28.32 28.80 -11.92
C LEU A 7 -28.57 27.53 -12.76
N LEU A 8 -27.68 26.54 -12.67
CA LEU A 8 -27.78 25.30 -13.45
C LEU A 8 -28.64 24.25 -12.75
N LEU A 9 -28.62 24.19 -11.41
CA LEU A 9 -29.27 23.15 -10.61
C LEU A 9 -30.78 23.00 -10.91
N PRO A 10 -31.61 24.06 -11.03
CA PRO A 10 -33.03 23.90 -11.34
C PRO A 10 -33.29 23.17 -12.66
N ARG A 11 -32.45 23.40 -13.68
CA ARG A 11 -32.58 22.73 -14.98
C ARG A 11 -32.21 21.26 -14.89
N VAL A 12 -31.19 20.92 -14.09
CA VAL A 12 -30.79 19.53 -13.83
C VAL A 12 -31.90 18.79 -13.08
N CYS A 13 -32.46 19.40 -12.03
CA CYS A 13 -33.60 18.86 -11.30
C CYS A 13 -34.81 18.59 -12.21
N ALA A 14 -35.17 19.54 -13.08
CA ALA A 14 -36.26 19.36 -14.03
C ALA A 14 -35.99 18.22 -15.04
N ALA A 15 -34.75 18.11 -15.52
CA ALA A 15 -34.36 17.05 -16.45
C ALA A 15 -34.40 15.66 -15.80
N LEU A 16 -33.89 15.51 -14.57
CA LEU A 16 -33.91 14.25 -13.83
C LEU A 16 -35.32 13.80 -13.45
N ALA A 17 -36.28 14.73 -13.30
CA ALA A 17 -37.68 14.41 -13.00
C ALA A 17 -38.54 14.13 -14.25
N ASP A 18 -38.05 14.38 -15.47
CA ASP A 18 -38.82 14.13 -16.70
C ASP A 18 -38.68 12.65 -17.14
N PRO A 19 -39.75 11.84 -17.08
CA PRO A 19 -39.68 10.42 -17.45
C PRO A 19 -39.43 10.20 -18.96
N ARG A 20 -39.47 11.26 -19.78
CA ARG A 20 -39.22 11.18 -21.23
C ARG A 20 -37.74 11.33 -21.59
N GLN A 21 -36.91 11.77 -20.65
CA GLN A 21 -35.48 11.94 -20.88
C GLN A 21 -34.73 10.61 -20.69
N PRO A 22 -33.65 10.36 -21.45
CA PRO A 22 -32.82 9.20 -21.22
C PRO A 22 -32.26 9.24 -19.79
N GLY A 23 -32.19 8.08 -19.12
CA GLY A 23 -31.67 7.98 -17.76
C GLY A 23 -30.26 8.55 -17.66
N CYS A 24 -30.01 9.35 -16.62
CA CYS A 24 -28.67 9.81 -16.30
C CYS A 24 -27.79 8.60 -15.90
N ASP A 25 -26.52 8.61 -16.29
CA ASP A 25 -25.55 7.59 -15.88
C ASP A 25 -25.43 7.58 -14.34
N ASP A 26 -25.43 6.39 -13.73
CA ASP A 26 -25.31 6.20 -12.28
C ASP A 26 -24.04 6.88 -11.73
N SER A 27 -22.96 6.90 -12.51
CA SER A 27 -21.72 7.61 -12.15
C SER A 27 -21.94 9.11 -11.93
N CYS A 28 -22.82 9.75 -12.72
CA CYS A 28 -23.14 11.17 -12.57
C CYS A 28 -24.02 11.42 -11.34
N LEU A 29 -24.95 10.50 -11.05
CA LEU A 29 -25.79 10.57 -9.85
C LEU A 29 -24.97 10.41 -8.56
N GLU A 30 -23.98 9.50 -8.52
CA GLU A 30 -23.06 9.38 -7.38
C GLU A 30 -22.25 10.66 -7.17
N LYS A 31 -21.67 11.22 -8.23
CA LYS A 31 -20.92 12.49 -8.16
C LYS A 31 -21.78 13.65 -7.65
N LEU A 32 -23.06 13.70 -8.03
CA LEU A 32 -24.01 14.67 -7.50
C LEU A 32 -24.25 14.48 -6.00
N LEU A 33 -24.43 13.24 -5.54
CA LEU A 33 -24.60 12.94 -4.11
C LEU A 33 -23.36 13.34 -3.31
N ASP A 34 -22.16 13.08 -3.81
CA ASP A 34 -20.91 13.51 -3.18
C ASP A 34 -20.77 15.03 -3.10
N TRP A 35 -21.18 15.73 -4.16
CA TRP A 35 -21.25 17.18 -4.14
C TRP A 35 -22.23 17.69 -3.08
N PHE A 36 -23.44 17.13 -2.98
CA PHE A 36 -24.40 17.49 -1.94
C PHE A 36 -23.91 17.16 -0.53
N ARG A 37 -23.24 16.02 -0.31
CA ARG A 37 -22.58 15.69 0.98
C ARG A 37 -21.55 16.75 1.37
N SER A 38 -20.78 17.25 0.41
CA SER A 38 -19.83 18.33 0.65
C SER A 38 -20.55 19.62 1.05
N LEU A 39 -21.58 20.02 0.31
CA LEU A 39 -22.37 21.22 0.61
C LEU A 39 -23.03 21.17 1.99
N THR A 40 -23.65 20.05 2.36
CA THR A 40 -24.36 19.89 3.63
C THR A 40 -23.44 19.86 4.84
N ARG A 41 -22.15 19.53 4.67
CA ARG A 41 -21.13 19.62 5.74
C ARG A 41 -20.72 21.06 6.05
N PHE A 42 -20.69 21.94 5.05
CA PHE A 42 -20.26 23.34 5.22
C PHE A 42 -21.41 24.29 5.58
N ASP A 43 -22.66 23.88 5.35
CA ASP A 43 -23.86 24.63 5.72
C ASP A 43 -24.88 23.74 6.46
N PRO A 44 -24.91 23.80 7.82
CA PRO A 44 -25.84 23.03 8.62
C PRO A 44 -27.25 23.65 8.72
N THR A 45 -27.46 24.84 8.14
CA THR A 45 -28.71 25.59 8.26
C THR A 45 -29.73 25.19 7.18
N VAL A 46 -30.93 25.79 7.22
CA VAL A 46 -31.99 25.57 6.22
C VAL A 46 -31.71 26.36 4.92
N GLU A 47 -30.69 27.23 4.90
CA GLU A 47 -30.37 28.12 3.77
C GLU A 47 -30.25 27.35 2.45
N LEU A 48 -29.61 26.17 2.44
CA LEU A 48 -29.52 25.33 1.24
C LEU A 48 -30.89 24.99 0.61
N LEU A 49 -31.91 24.65 1.41
CA LEU A 49 -33.25 24.32 0.91
C LEU A 49 -34.07 25.58 0.57
N GLN A 50 -33.90 26.65 1.35
CA GLN A 50 -34.58 27.93 1.11
C GLN A 50 -34.07 28.62 -0.15
N ASP A 51 -32.77 28.57 -0.39
CA ASP A 51 -32.11 29.18 -1.55
C ASP A 51 -32.31 28.36 -2.83
N ASN A 52 -32.66 27.08 -2.71
CA ASN A 52 -32.81 26.14 -3.83
C ASN A 52 -34.14 25.36 -3.75
N PRO A 53 -35.31 26.02 -3.96
CA PRO A 53 -36.62 25.36 -3.91
C PRO A 53 -36.79 24.27 -4.98
N CYS A 54 -35.97 24.28 -6.04
CA CYS A 54 -35.97 23.24 -7.06
C CYS A 54 -35.70 21.83 -6.51
N LEU A 55 -35.05 21.70 -5.35
CA LEU A 55 -34.80 20.41 -4.71
C LEU A 55 -36.08 19.78 -4.15
N THR A 56 -36.92 20.56 -3.45
CA THR A 56 -38.20 20.07 -2.92
C THR A 56 -39.22 19.85 -4.04
N GLU A 57 -39.20 20.69 -5.07
CA GLU A 57 -39.98 20.50 -6.30
C GLU A 57 -39.59 19.21 -7.04
N PHE A 58 -38.28 18.94 -7.16
CA PHE A 58 -37.77 17.69 -7.74
C PHE A 58 -38.29 16.47 -6.97
N ILE A 59 -38.12 16.44 -5.65
CA ILE A 59 -38.58 15.33 -4.80
C ILE A 59 -40.08 15.11 -4.97
N THR A 60 -40.86 16.20 -4.94
CA THR A 60 -42.32 16.13 -5.09
C THR A 60 -42.73 15.63 -6.48
N SER A 61 -41.99 16.02 -7.52
CA SER A 61 -42.23 15.58 -8.90
C SER A 61 -41.96 14.09 -9.07
N VAL A 62 -40.84 13.58 -8.54
CA VAL A 62 -40.52 12.14 -8.56
C VAL A 62 -41.60 11.33 -7.81
N LEU A 63 -42.05 11.82 -6.65
CA LEU A 63 -43.13 11.19 -5.86
C LEU A 63 -44.52 11.25 -6.53
N ALA A 64 -44.72 12.11 -7.53
CA ALA A 64 -45.97 12.20 -8.28
C ALA A 64 -46.00 11.27 -9.50
N LEU A 65 -44.86 10.71 -9.90
CA LEU A 65 -44.77 9.76 -11.00
C LEU A 65 -45.37 8.40 -10.60
N PRO A 66 -46.23 7.80 -11.44
CA PRO A 66 -46.76 6.45 -11.17
C PRO A 66 -45.68 5.36 -11.11
N GLU A 67 -44.66 5.48 -11.99
CA GLU A 67 -43.52 4.56 -12.07
C GLU A 67 -42.23 5.39 -12.29
N PRO A 68 -41.57 5.85 -11.22
CA PRO A 68 -40.29 6.53 -11.34
C PRO A 68 -39.17 5.56 -11.76
N SER A 69 -38.17 6.05 -12.49
CA SER A 69 -36.95 5.27 -12.74
C SER A 69 -36.33 4.80 -11.42
N LEU A 70 -35.92 3.54 -11.34
CA LEU A 70 -35.36 2.93 -10.12
C LEU A 70 -34.07 3.64 -9.66
N SER A 71 -33.21 4.05 -10.62
CA SER A 71 -31.99 4.80 -10.31
C SER A 71 -32.29 6.20 -9.77
N ILE A 72 -33.29 6.88 -10.33
CA ILE A 72 -33.73 8.21 -9.87
C ILE A 72 -34.43 8.10 -8.51
N LEU A 73 -35.21 7.05 -8.26
CA LEU A 73 -35.83 6.80 -6.96
C LEU A 73 -34.77 6.51 -5.89
N SER A 74 -33.79 5.65 -6.19
CA SER A 74 -32.65 5.38 -5.30
C SER A 74 -31.85 6.65 -5.00
N PHE A 75 -31.51 7.42 -6.04
CA PHE A 75 -30.87 8.73 -5.90
C PHE A 75 -31.68 9.68 -5.02
N THR A 76 -33.00 9.75 -5.21
CA THR A 76 -33.90 10.62 -4.44
C THR A 76 -33.91 10.24 -2.96
N LEU A 77 -34.01 8.95 -2.64
CA LEU A 77 -33.94 8.46 -1.26
C LEU A 77 -32.63 8.87 -0.57
N ARG A 78 -31.50 8.70 -1.26
CA ARG A 78 -30.17 9.04 -0.74
C ARG A 78 -29.98 10.55 -0.59
N LEU A 79 -30.42 11.33 -1.58
CA LEU A 79 -30.39 12.79 -1.55
C LEU A 79 -31.20 13.34 -0.37
N VAL A 80 -32.43 12.84 -0.19
CA VAL A 80 -33.29 13.27 0.93
C VAL A 80 -32.65 12.90 2.27
N GLY A 81 -32.02 11.72 2.38
CA GLY A 81 -31.20 11.37 3.54
C GLY A 81 -30.10 12.38 3.85
N ILE A 82 -29.32 12.77 2.84
CA ILE A 82 -28.24 13.77 2.97
C ILE A 82 -28.77 15.14 3.40
N LEU A 83 -29.90 15.57 2.83
CA LEU A 83 -30.55 16.83 3.19
C LEU A 83 -31.10 16.78 4.63
N ALA A 84 -31.67 15.65 5.03
CA ALA A 84 -32.26 15.40 6.33
C ALA A 84 -31.23 15.10 7.45
N ALA A 85 -29.93 15.09 7.14
CA ALA A 85 -28.84 14.94 8.11
C ALA A 85 -28.80 16.05 9.19
N SER A 86 -29.29 17.25 8.86
CA SER A 86 -29.46 18.37 9.80
C SER A 86 -30.86 18.33 10.41
N GLU A 87 -30.97 18.54 11.72
CA GLU A 87 -32.26 18.56 12.42
C GLU A 87 -33.22 19.63 11.85
N ALA A 88 -32.71 20.82 11.53
CA ALA A 88 -33.53 21.91 10.99
C ALA A 88 -34.10 21.57 9.61
N ARG A 89 -33.29 20.98 8.72
CA ARG A 89 -33.74 20.53 7.40
C ARG A 89 -34.65 19.31 7.48
N PHE A 90 -34.38 18.39 8.41
CA PHE A 90 -35.25 17.26 8.70
C PHE A 90 -36.66 17.75 9.08
N GLN A 91 -36.77 18.69 10.03
CA GLN A 91 -38.04 19.24 10.45
C GLN A 91 -38.79 19.93 9.30
N HIS A 92 -38.08 20.66 8.44
CA HIS A 92 -38.67 21.26 7.23
C HIS A 92 -39.24 20.20 6.28
N LEU A 93 -38.46 19.17 5.93
CA LEU A 93 -38.90 18.08 5.05
C LEU A 93 -40.04 17.26 5.67
N GLN A 94 -40.07 17.14 7.00
CA GLN A 94 -41.15 16.51 7.74
C GLN A 94 -42.45 17.34 7.68
N GLN A 95 -42.36 18.67 7.82
CA GLN A 95 -43.51 19.58 7.70
C GLN A 95 -44.15 19.52 6.31
N GLU A 96 -43.34 19.35 5.26
CA GLU A 96 -43.80 19.12 3.88
C GLU A 96 -44.27 17.68 3.62
N GLN A 97 -44.25 16.81 4.64
CA GLN A 97 -44.63 15.39 4.56
C GLN A 97 -43.79 14.55 3.57
N LEU A 98 -42.64 15.05 3.12
CA LEU A 98 -41.81 14.35 2.13
C LEU A 98 -41.14 13.11 2.72
N LEU A 99 -40.70 13.17 3.98
CA LEU A 99 -40.06 12.03 4.66
C LEU A 99 -41.02 10.85 4.85
N VAL A 100 -42.25 11.10 5.31
CA VAL A 100 -43.28 10.05 5.47
C VAL A 100 -43.61 9.42 4.12
N ARG A 101 -43.70 10.22 3.05
CA ARG A 101 -44.01 9.72 1.70
C ARG A 101 -42.88 8.92 1.06
N LEU A 102 -41.63 9.14 1.45
CA LEU A 102 -40.47 8.41 0.90
C LEU A 102 -40.06 7.21 1.76
N PHE A 103 -40.12 7.33 3.09
CA PHE A 103 -39.59 6.32 4.01
C PHE A 103 -40.69 5.59 4.80
N GLY A 104 -41.94 6.04 4.73
CA GLY A 104 -43.11 5.38 5.33
C GLY A 104 -43.86 4.46 4.38
N SER A 105 -45.08 4.06 4.77
CA SER A 105 -45.91 3.09 4.03
C SER A 105 -46.31 3.52 2.62
N ASP A 106 -46.38 4.83 2.39
CA ASP A 106 -46.76 5.43 1.10
C ASP A 106 -45.58 5.50 0.12
N GLY A 107 -44.37 5.14 0.59
CA GLY A 107 -43.14 5.11 -0.20
C GLY A 107 -42.92 3.80 -0.96
N PRO A 108 -41.67 3.45 -1.29
CA PRO A 108 -41.37 2.30 -2.13
C PRO A 108 -41.73 0.97 -1.46
N LEU A 109 -41.83 0.91 -0.13
CA LEU A 109 -41.97 -0.31 0.68
C LEU A 109 -43.11 -1.25 0.22
N ASN A 110 -44.24 -0.69 -0.21
CA ASN A 110 -45.41 -1.45 -0.68
C ASN A 110 -45.54 -1.49 -2.21
N SER A 111 -44.53 -1.01 -2.93
CA SER A 111 -44.52 -0.91 -4.40
C SER A 111 -43.65 -2.01 -5.02
N ALA A 112 -43.86 -2.29 -6.31
CA ALA A 112 -43.01 -3.21 -7.07
C ALA A 112 -41.54 -2.76 -7.13
N ALA A 113 -41.25 -1.46 -6.93
CA ALA A 113 -39.89 -0.95 -6.91
C ALA A 113 -39.05 -1.47 -5.72
N TRP A 114 -39.69 -1.92 -4.64
CA TRP A 114 -38.99 -2.50 -3.48
C TRP A 114 -38.27 -3.81 -3.78
N GLU A 115 -38.71 -4.55 -4.81
CA GLU A 115 -38.07 -5.79 -5.24
C GLU A 115 -36.67 -5.55 -5.83
N ASP A 116 -36.35 -4.31 -6.23
CA ASP A 116 -35.04 -3.93 -6.74
C ASP A 116 -34.04 -3.62 -5.60
N ALA A 117 -32.86 -4.23 -5.67
CA ALA A 117 -31.83 -4.07 -4.63
C ALA A 117 -31.27 -2.63 -4.57
N SER A 118 -31.26 -1.88 -5.67
CA SER A 118 -30.79 -0.49 -5.69
C SER A 118 -31.72 0.44 -4.92
N VAL A 119 -33.03 0.18 -4.94
CA VAL A 119 -34.04 0.94 -4.19
C VAL A 119 -33.93 0.63 -2.71
N ARG A 120 -33.75 -0.65 -2.34
CA ARG A 120 -33.50 -1.03 -0.94
C ARG A 120 -32.20 -0.45 -0.40
N SER A 121 -31.12 -0.50 -1.19
CA SER A 121 -29.84 0.16 -0.84
C SER A 121 -30.03 1.66 -0.66
N GLY A 122 -30.71 2.32 -1.61
CA GLY A 122 -30.96 3.75 -1.55
C GLY A 122 -31.80 4.16 -0.34
N TRP A 123 -32.78 3.34 0.04
CA TRP A 123 -33.57 3.53 1.26
C TRP A 123 -32.69 3.44 2.51
N VAL A 124 -31.90 2.36 2.66
CA VAL A 124 -31.03 2.16 3.84
C VAL A 124 -29.98 3.25 3.93
N GLU A 125 -29.32 3.62 2.83
CA GLU A 125 -28.31 4.67 2.79
C GLU A 125 -28.90 6.06 3.06
N GLY A 126 -30.10 6.33 2.55
CA GLY A 126 -30.84 7.56 2.86
C GLY A 126 -31.15 7.66 4.35
N VAL A 127 -31.67 6.58 4.94
CA VAL A 127 -31.94 6.51 6.39
C VAL A 127 -30.66 6.66 7.22
N HIS A 128 -29.59 5.95 6.86
CA HIS A 128 -28.29 6.06 7.50
C HIS A 128 -27.75 7.50 7.47
N SER A 129 -27.89 8.18 6.33
CA SER A 129 -27.44 9.57 6.16
C SER A 129 -28.21 10.57 7.03
N MET A 130 -29.49 10.31 7.35
CA MET A 130 -30.26 11.20 8.23
C MET A 130 -30.13 10.85 9.73
N MET A 131 -29.57 9.67 10.07
CA MET A 131 -29.54 9.12 11.43
C MET A 131 -28.48 9.78 12.34
N HIS A 132 -28.59 11.09 12.54
CA HIS A 132 -27.65 11.88 13.35
C HIS A 132 -28.30 12.61 14.52
N HIS A 133 -29.63 12.59 14.62
CA HIS A 133 -30.39 13.36 15.61
C HIS A 133 -31.65 12.61 16.07
N GLN A 134 -32.18 13.03 17.22
CA GLN A 134 -33.31 12.39 17.89
C GLN A 134 -34.62 12.38 17.07
N PRO A 135 -35.00 13.46 16.36
CA PRO A 135 -36.19 13.44 15.53
C PRO A 135 -36.18 12.36 14.42
N ALA A 136 -35.04 12.10 13.78
CA ALA A 136 -34.90 11.02 12.80
C ALA A 136 -35.06 9.64 13.43
N LEU A 137 -34.46 9.42 14.61
CA LEU A 137 -34.61 8.18 15.37
C LEU A 137 -36.09 7.94 15.70
N HIS A 138 -36.75 8.92 16.31
CA HIS A 138 -38.16 8.82 16.69
C HIS A 138 -39.10 8.59 15.49
N PHE A 139 -38.81 9.25 14.36
CA PHE A 139 -39.55 9.07 13.11
C PHE A 139 -39.55 7.61 12.64
N LEU A 140 -38.41 6.93 12.68
CA LEU A 140 -38.32 5.53 12.26
C LEU A 140 -38.89 4.56 13.29
N CYS A 141 -38.58 4.74 14.59
CA CYS A 141 -39.03 3.81 15.62
C CYS A 141 -40.57 3.85 15.75
N ASN A 142 -41.21 5.01 15.56
CA ASN A 142 -42.68 5.12 15.54
C ASN A 142 -43.32 4.76 14.19
N GLY A 143 -42.60 4.95 13.09
CA GLY A 143 -43.10 4.75 11.73
C GLY A 143 -43.06 3.30 11.23
N GLY A 144 -42.64 2.34 12.06
CA GLY A 144 -42.43 0.94 11.66
C GLY A 144 -41.17 0.71 10.82
N GLY A 145 -40.32 1.74 10.64
CA GLY A 145 -39.10 1.65 9.84
C GLY A 145 -38.07 0.69 10.45
N ILE A 146 -38.07 0.51 11.77
CA ILE A 146 -37.19 -0.43 12.45
C ILE A 146 -37.44 -1.89 12.07
N ASP A 147 -38.70 -2.28 11.89
CA ASP A 147 -39.06 -3.65 11.47
C ASP A 147 -38.62 -3.92 10.01
N VAL A 148 -38.65 -2.89 9.17
CA VAL A 148 -38.09 -2.94 7.81
C VAL A 148 -36.59 -3.19 7.88
N ILE A 149 -35.86 -2.47 8.74
CA ILE A 149 -34.40 -2.64 8.88
C ILE A 149 -34.06 -4.05 9.39
N PHE A 150 -34.81 -4.60 10.35
CA PHE A 150 -34.65 -5.99 10.81
C PHE A 150 -34.83 -6.98 9.66
N THR A 151 -35.85 -6.77 8.81
CA THR A 151 -36.08 -7.61 7.63
C THR A 151 -34.91 -7.51 6.64
N LEU A 152 -34.37 -6.30 6.44
CA LEU A 152 -33.25 -6.04 5.52
C LEU A 152 -31.92 -6.64 5.98
N GLN A 153 -31.74 -7.00 7.25
CA GLN A 153 -30.57 -7.77 7.66
C GLN A 153 -30.51 -9.15 6.98
N GLY A 154 -31.67 -9.71 6.62
CA GLY A 154 -31.79 -10.97 5.88
C GLY A 154 -31.82 -10.81 4.36
N ASP A 155 -31.49 -9.64 3.81
CA ASP A 155 -31.61 -9.36 2.37
C ASP A 155 -30.69 -10.26 1.53
N PRO A 156 -31.13 -10.74 0.34
CA PRO A 156 -30.28 -11.49 -0.59
C PRO A 156 -29.06 -10.70 -1.07
N SER A 157 -29.12 -9.36 -1.08
CA SER A 157 -27.98 -8.50 -1.38
C SER A 157 -27.11 -8.31 -0.14
N LEU A 158 -25.86 -8.79 -0.21
CA LEU A 158 -24.86 -8.62 0.86
C LEU A 158 -24.61 -7.15 1.21
N PHE A 159 -24.72 -6.24 0.23
CA PHE A 159 -24.54 -4.81 0.44
C PHE A 159 -25.68 -4.22 1.28
N VAL A 160 -26.93 -4.57 0.96
CA VAL A 160 -28.11 -4.12 1.70
C VAL A 160 -28.12 -4.68 3.12
N ALA A 161 -27.84 -5.97 3.29
CA ALA A 161 -27.75 -6.61 4.60
C ALA A 161 -26.65 -6.01 5.50
N SER A 162 -25.48 -5.71 4.91
CA SER A 162 -24.39 -5.04 5.60
C SER A 162 -24.76 -3.61 6.00
N ALA A 163 -25.35 -2.83 5.08
CA ALA A 163 -25.78 -1.46 5.36
C ALA A 163 -26.87 -1.40 6.43
N ALA A 164 -27.82 -2.34 6.42
CA ALA A 164 -28.85 -2.46 7.44
C ALA A 164 -28.24 -2.74 8.82
N SER A 165 -27.23 -3.62 8.89
CA SER A 165 -26.52 -3.91 10.14
C SER A 165 -25.76 -2.68 10.66
N GLN A 166 -25.09 -1.93 9.78
CA GLN A 166 -24.41 -0.67 10.16
C GLN A 166 -25.40 0.38 10.67
N LEU A 167 -26.55 0.51 10.01
CA LEU A 167 -27.62 1.41 10.44
C LEU A 167 -28.15 1.04 11.84
N LEU A 168 -28.36 -0.25 12.14
CA LEU A 168 -28.75 -0.68 13.48
C LEU A 168 -27.70 -0.33 14.54
N VAL A 169 -26.41 -0.45 14.23
CA VAL A 169 -25.34 0.00 15.12
C VAL A 169 -25.44 1.50 15.40
N GLN A 170 -25.64 2.31 14.35
CA GLN A 170 -25.76 3.76 14.47
C GLN A 170 -27.00 4.15 15.29
N MET A 171 -28.15 3.52 15.02
CA MET A 171 -29.40 3.74 15.77
C MET A 171 -29.25 3.35 17.24
N LEU A 172 -28.66 2.19 17.54
CA LEU A 172 -28.42 1.73 18.91
C LEU A 172 -27.51 2.71 19.66
N THR A 173 -26.40 3.11 19.03
CA THR A 173 -25.44 4.05 19.62
C THR A 173 -26.09 5.41 19.89
N LEU A 174 -26.79 5.98 18.89
CA LEU A 174 -27.48 7.27 19.03
C LEU A 174 -28.58 7.24 20.09
N SER A 175 -29.34 6.14 20.17
CA SER A 175 -30.42 5.98 21.15
C SER A 175 -29.88 6.01 22.58
N VAL A 176 -28.78 5.29 22.85
CA VAL A 176 -28.19 5.21 24.20
C VAL A 176 -27.46 6.51 24.56
N GLU A 177 -26.67 7.08 23.65
CA GLU A 177 -25.84 8.27 23.93
C GLU A 177 -26.66 9.56 24.08
N SER A 178 -27.82 9.66 23.41
CA SER A 178 -28.62 10.89 23.43
C SER A 178 -29.67 10.94 24.53
N GLU A 179 -30.17 9.79 25.00
CA GLU A 179 -31.27 9.74 25.98
C GLU A 179 -30.78 9.51 27.42
N MET A 180 -29.52 9.06 27.62
CA MET A 180 -28.99 8.76 28.95
C MET A 180 -27.84 9.65 29.39
N THR A 181 -27.92 10.15 30.63
CA THR A 181 -26.84 10.89 31.31
C THR A 181 -25.97 9.98 32.20
N GLU A 182 -26.48 8.79 32.58
CA GLU A 182 -25.77 7.77 33.37
C GLU A 182 -25.69 6.45 32.58
N SER A 183 -24.73 5.59 32.90
CA SER A 183 -24.57 4.30 32.20
C SER A 183 -25.77 3.36 32.47
N PRO A 184 -26.32 2.69 31.44
CA PRO A 184 -27.45 1.77 31.61
C PRO A 184 -27.14 0.66 32.63
N GLY A 185 -28.13 0.32 33.44
CA GLY A 185 -28.08 -0.85 34.32
C GLY A 185 -28.35 -2.16 33.58
N THR A 186 -28.24 -3.28 34.29
CA THR A 186 -28.47 -4.64 33.74
C THR A 186 -29.94 -5.00 33.59
N LYS A 187 -30.88 -4.07 33.82
CA LYS A 187 -32.33 -4.29 33.71
C LYS A 187 -32.89 -3.63 32.46
N ASP A 188 -33.80 -4.32 31.77
CA ASP A 188 -34.43 -3.84 30.53
C ASP A 188 -35.07 -2.46 30.65
N CYS A 189 -35.65 -2.16 31.82
CA CYS A 189 -36.33 -0.87 32.10
C CYS A 189 -35.39 0.34 32.08
N ASP A 190 -34.07 0.12 32.12
CA ASP A 190 -33.09 1.19 32.14
C ASP A 190 -32.75 1.66 30.71
N TRP A 191 -33.01 0.87 29.66
CA TRP A 191 -32.65 1.18 28.27
C TRP A 191 -33.70 2.04 27.54
N PRO A 192 -33.30 2.88 26.55
CA PRO A 192 -34.24 3.63 25.72
C PRO A 192 -35.11 2.70 24.88
N VAL A 193 -36.32 3.12 24.53
CA VAL A 193 -37.30 2.27 23.83
C VAL A 193 -36.74 1.69 22.54
N CYS A 194 -36.07 2.52 21.72
CA CYS A 194 -35.53 2.03 20.45
C CYS A 194 -34.34 1.08 20.66
N ALA A 195 -33.49 1.32 21.66
CA ALA A 195 -32.45 0.37 22.04
C ALA A 195 -33.03 -0.97 22.53
N GLN A 196 -34.09 -0.95 23.35
CA GLN A 196 -34.76 -2.19 23.80
C GLN A 196 -35.25 -3.03 22.63
N MET A 197 -35.82 -2.41 21.58
CA MET A 197 -36.25 -3.12 20.37
C MET A 197 -35.08 -3.81 19.66
N ILE A 198 -33.95 -3.11 19.50
CA ILE A 198 -32.76 -3.64 18.83
C ILE A 198 -32.11 -4.75 19.66
N ILE A 199 -31.96 -4.56 20.98
CA ILE A 199 -31.38 -5.55 21.89
C ILE A 199 -32.23 -6.81 21.91
N LYS A 200 -33.55 -6.66 22.02
CA LYS A 200 -34.47 -7.80 21.96
C LYS A 200 -34.37 -8.55 20.64
N HIS A 201 -34.28 -7.84 19.51
CA HIS A 201 -34.08 -8.47 18.20
C HIS A 201 -32.77 -9.26 18.12
N ILE A 202 -31.68 -8.72 18.69
CA ILE A 202 -30.39 -9.43 18.80
C ILE A 202 -30.57 -10.72 19.61
N GLU A 203 -31.17 -10.63 20.80
CA GLU A 203 -31.41 -11.77 21.69
C GLU A 203 -32.28 -12.85 21.05
N ASP A 204 -33.44 -12.47 20.49
CA ASP A 204 -34.38 -13.36 19.81
C ASP A 204 -33.71 -14.07 18.61
N SER A 205 -32.87 -13.34 17.87
CA SER A 205 -32.15 -13.87 16.71
C SER A 205 -31.01 -14.81 17.11
N LEU A 206 -30.30 -14.54 18.21
CA LEU A 206 -29.28 -15.45 18.75
C LEU A 206 -29.91 -16.72 19.36
N GLN A 207 -31.11 -16.63 19.91
CA GLN A 207 -31.86 -17.79 20.43
C GLN A 207 -32.62 -18.56 19.33
N SER A 208 -32.58 -18.07 18.09
CA SER A 208 -33.28 -18.68 16.96
C SER A 208 -32.66 -20.01 16.54
N SER A 209 -33.49 -20.93 16.02
CA SER A 209 -33.01 -22.15 15.36
C SER A 209 -32.51 -21.90 13.93
N SER A 210 -32.72 -20.71 13.37
CA SER A 210 -32.27 -20.32 12.03
C SER A 210 -30.80 -19.89 12.07
N VAL A 211 -29.92 -20.65 11.41
CA VAL A 211 -28.50 -20.28 11.26
C VAL A 211 -28.37 -18.88 10.69
N CYS A 212 -29.17 -18.52 9.68
CA CYS A 212 -29.14 -17.19 9.08
C CYS A 212 -29.40 -16.08 10.10
N HIS A 213 -30.36 -16.23 11.02
CA HIS A 213 -30.63 -15.21 12.05
C HIS A 213 -29.46 -15.07 13.03
N ILE A 214 -28.85 -16.20 13.43
CA ILE A 214 -27.65 -16.19 14.27
C ILE A 214 -26.50 -15.47 13.55
N GLU A 215 -26.26 -15.76 12.26
CA GLU A 215 -25.20 -15.11 11.49
C GLU A 215 -25.39 -13.60 11.40
N GLN A 216 -26.61 -13.13 11.16
CA GLN A 216 -26.87 -11.70 11.05
C GLN A 216 -26.69 -10.98 12.40
N SER A 217 -27.14 -11.58 13.49
CA SER A 217 -26.87 -11.03 14.84
C SER A 217 -25.38 -11.00 15.18
N LEU A 218 -24.62 -12.05 14.84
CA LEU A 218 -23.17 -12.07 15.07
C LEU A 218 -22.45 -11.02 14.22
N LYS A 219 -22.86 -10.80 12.97
CA LYS A 219 -22.33 -9.72 12.11
C LYS A 219 -22.64 -8.34 12.68
N LEU A 220 -23.87 -8.12 13.14
CA LEU A 220 -24.30 -6.89 13.79
C LEU A 220 -23.43 -6.60 15.04
N LEU A 221 -23.28 -7.59 15.93
CA LEU A 221 -22.44 -7.47 17.12
C LEU A 221 -20.97 -7.20 16.77
N THR A 222 -20.45 -7.90 15.77
CA THR A 222 -19.09 -7.70 15.28
C THR A 222 -18.87 -6.26 14.81
N SER A 223 -19.82 -5.69 14.07
CA SER A 223 -19.79 -4.30 13.61
C SER A 223 -19.94 -3.31 14.77
N LEU A 224 -20.77 -3.65 15.76
CA LEU A 224 -20.98 -2.84 16.96
C LEU A 224 -19.68 -2.71 17.76
N PHE A 225 -19.03 -3.82 18.09
CA PHE A 225 -17.81 -3.81 18.89
C PHE A 225 -16.58 -3.27 18.15
N ASP A 226 -16.59 -3.28 16.82
CA ASP A 226 -15.54 -2.65 16.01
C ASP A 226 -15.62 -1.11 16.05
N SER A 227 -16.85 -0.57 16.03
CA SER A 227 -17.11 0.87 15.87
C SER A 227 -17.40 1.61 17.19
N CYS A 228 -17.97 0.93 18.20
CA CYS A 228 -18.38 1.53 19.47
C CYS A 228 -17.49 1.06 20.63
N ARG A 229 -17.01 2.03 21.44
CA ARG A 229 -16.16 1.79 22.62
C ARG A 229 -16.78 2.29 23.93
N ALA A 230 -18.08 2.54 23.91
CA ALA A 230 -18.81 3.08 25.05
C ALA A 230 -18.98 2.01 26.15
N THR A 231 -19.06 2.43 27.42
CA THR A 231 -19.13 1.52 28.57
C THR A 231 -20.39 0.66 28.58
N TRP A 232 -21.50 1.12 28.00
CA TRP A 232 -22.74 0.37 27.92
C TRP A 232 -22.61 -0.94 27.10
N THR A 233 -21.60 -1.06 26.23
CA THR A 233 -21.39 -2.29 25.46
C THR A 233 -21.02 -3.48 26.34
N GLU A 234 -20.46 -3.24 27.53
CA GLU A 234 -20.23 -4.27 28.55
C GLU A 234 -21.54 -4.84 29.08
N VAL A 235 -22.51 -3.97 29.33
CA VAL A 235 -23.83 -4.35 29.85
C VAL A 235 -24.59 -5.18 28.83
N LEU A 236 -24.55 -4.77 27.55
CA LEU A 236 -25.08 -5.58 26.44
C LEU A 236 -24.40 -6.95 26.38
N TRP A 237 -23.07 -6.98 26.47
CA TRP A 237 -22.32 -8.23 26.45
C TRP A 237 -22.73 -9.19 27.56
N LEU A 238 -22.92 -8.71 28.79
CA LEU A 238 -23.35 -9.54 29.92
C LEU A 238 -24.70 -10.25 29.68
N GLY A 239 -25.61 -9.63 28.91
CA GLY A 239 -26.89 -10.23 28.52
C GLY A 239 -26.76 -11.37 27.51
N ILE A 240 -25.83 -11.25 26.56
CA ILE A 240 -25.70 -12.19 25.43
C ILE A 240 -24.55 -13.21 25.58
N ALA A 241 -23.60 -12.98 26.49
CA ALA A 241 -22.36 -13.75 26.60
C ALA A 241 -22.58 -15.27 26.70
N LYS A 242 -23.56 -15.71 27.50
CA LYS A 242 -23.87 -17.14 27.70
C LYS A 242 -24.36 -17.82 26.41
N GLN A 243 -25.13 -17.10 25.59
CA GLN A 243 -25.61 -17.62 24.32
C GLN A 243 -24.48 -17.69 23.29
N VAL A 244 -23.58 -16.70 23.29
CA VAL A 244 -22.37 -16.72 22.45
C VAL A 244 -21.42 -17.86 22.87
N GLU A 245 -21.30 -18.13 24.16
CA GLU A 245 -20.51 -19.23 24.72
C GLU A 245 -21.05 -20.60 24.30
N SER A 246 -22.38 -20.80 24.28
CA SER A 246 -22.94 -22.10 23.89
C SER A 246 -22.57 -22.51 22.46
N PHE A 247 -22.45 -21.54 21.54
CA PHE A 247 -22.04 -21.79 20.15
C PHE A 247 -20.61 -22.30 19.98
N LEU A 248 -19.73 -22.17 20.98
CA LEU A 248 -18.41 -22.80 20.94
C LEU A 248 -18.48 -24.31 21.17
N THR A 249 -19.48 -24.76 21.94
CA THR A 249 -19.65 -26.17 22.32
C THR A 249 -20.64 -26.92 21.43
N GLU A 250 -21.56 -26.22 20.76
CA GLU A 250 -22.58 -26.82 19.90
C GLU A 250 -22.05 -27.05 18.48
N GLU A 251 -21.68 -28.30 18.16
CA GLU A 251 -21.19 -28.69 16.82
C GLU A 251 -22.21 -28.46 15.68
N THR A 252 -23.49 -28.33 16.00
CA THR A 252 -24.57 -28.17 15.00
C THR A 252 -24.61 -26.79 14.36
N VAL A 253 -23.98 -25.78 14.98
CA VAL A 253 -24.07 -24.37 14.55
C VAL A 253 -22.75 -23.96 13.87
N GLN A 254 -22.75 -23.83 12.53
CA GLN A 254 -21.55 -23.54 11.73
C GLN A 254 -21.08 -22.06 11.79
N VAL A 255 -21.13 -21.43 12.96
CA VAL A 255 -20.85 -19.99 13.17
C VAL A 255 -19.50 -19.69 13.84
N GLN A 256 -18.76 -20.74 14.19
CA GLN A 256 -17.48 -20.73 14.90
C GLN A 256 -16.45 -19.72 14.35
N HIS A 257 -16.37 -19.57 13.02
CA HIS A 257 -15.45 -18.63 12.38
C HIS A 257 -15.82 -17.15 12.62
N MET A 258 -17.10 -16.82 12.79
CA MET A 258 -17.54 -15.46 13.12
C MET A 258 -17.29 -15.12 14.59
N LEU A 259 -17.34 -16.11 15.48
CA LEU A 259 -17.02 -15.94 16.90
C LEU A 259 -15.59 -15.46 17.08
N ALA A 260 -14.64 -16.03 16.34
CA ALA A 260 -13.24 -15.57 16.36
C ALA A 260 -13.10 -14.08 16.01
N ASN A 261 -13.85 -13.61 15.01
CA ASN A 261 -13.82 -12.20 14.60
C ASN A 261 -14.50 -11.28 15.62
N LEU A 262 -15.65 -11.70 16.17
CA LEU A 262 -16.36 -11.00 17.23
C LEU A 262 -15.46 -10.79 18.46
N LEU A 263 -14.88 -11.87 18.98
CA LEU A 263 -14.00 -11.84 20.15
C LEU A 263 -12.77 -10.97 19.93
N LEU A 264 -12.19 -10.99 18.72
CA LEU A 264 -11.07 -10.13 18.37
C LEU A 264 -11.43 -8.64 18.38
N ASN A 265 -12.60 -8.27 17.84
CA ASN A 265 -13.07 -6.88 17.85
C ASN A 265 -13.36 -6.41 19.27
N MET A 266 -13.98 -7.26 20.08
CA MET A 266 -14.21 -6.98 21.50
C MET A 266 -12.90 -6.76 22.27
N ALA A 267 -11.90 -7.63 22.07
CA ALA A 267 -10.61 -7.54 22.77
C ALA A 267 -9.82 -6.25 22.43
N ARG A 268 -10.13 -5.58 21.31
CA ARG A 268 -9.56 -4.28 20.94
C ARG A 268 -10.21 -3.11 21.70
N SER A 269 -11.40 -3.31 22.26
CA SER A 269 -12.10 -2.28 23.03
C SER A 269 -11.49 -2.14 24.42
N PRO A 270 -11.26 -0.90 24.93
CA PRO A 270 -10.73 -0.70 26.27
C PRO A 270 -11.70 -1.17 27.37
N VAL A 271 -12.98 -1.34 27.05
CA VAL A 271 -14.03 -1.76 27.99
C VAL A 271 -13.75 -3.17 28.54
N PHE A 272 -13.28 -4.10 27.71
CA PHE A 272 -13.00 -5.49 28.09
C PHE A 272 -11.56 -5.70 28.59
N SER A 273 -10.93 -4.68 29.18
CA SER A 273 -9.53 -4.75 29.64
C SER A 273 -9.33 -5.44 30.99
N ASP A 274 -10.40 -5.75 31.74
CA ASP A 274 -10.29 -6.37 33.05
C ASP A 274 -9.82 -7.83 32.93
N PRO A 275 -8.62 -8.18 33.42
CA PRO A 275 -8.09 -9.54 33.31
C PRO A 275 -8.88 -10.58 34.14
N GLU A 276 -9.65 -10.16 35.14
CA GLU A 276 -10.47 -11.06 35.97
C GLU A 276 -11.89 -11.27 35.39
N GLY A 277 -12.23 -10.59 34.29
CA GLY A 277 -13.54 -10.67 33.65
C GLY A 277 -13.79 -11.99 32.91
N SER A 278 -15.08 -12.37 32.83
CA SER A 278 -15.53 -13.59 32.11
C SER A 278 -15.21 -13.59 30.61
N PHE A 279 -14.94 -12.41 30.03
CA PHE A 279 -14.56 -12.27 28.62
C PHE A 279 -13.29 -13.05 28.27
N TRP A 280 -12.22 -12.93 29.07
CA TRP A 280 -10.94 -13.60 28.76
C TRP A 280 -11.03 -15.11 28.94
N ALA A 281 -11.87 -15.58 29.88
CA ALA A 281 -12.18 -17.02 29.99
C ALA A 281 -12.85 -17.55 28.72
N LEU A 282 -13.78 -16.77 28.13
CA LEU A 282 -14.40 -17.13 26.85
C LEU A 282 -13.39 -17.11 25.69
N VAL A 283 -12.47 -16.14 25.63
CA VAL A 283 -11.40 -16.11 24.62
C VAL A 283 -10.51 -17.35 24.73
N THR A 284 -10.12 -17.74 25.94
CA THR A 284 -9.37 -18.98 26.18
C THR A 284 -10.16 -20.21 25.72
N SER A 285 -11.44 -20.31 26.10
CA SER A 285 -12.33 -21.39 25.66
C SER A 285 -12.45 -21.44 24.12
N ALA A 286 -12.57 -20.28 23.46
CA ALA A 286 -12.60 -20.21 22.01
C ALA A 286 -11.29 -20.69 21.37
N LEU A 287 -10.13 -20.33 21.94
CA LEU A 287 -8.84 -20.82 21.47
C LEU A 287 -8.68 -22.35 21.63
N GLU A 288 -9.34 -22.96 22.62
CA GLU A 288 -9.30 -24.41 22.86
C GLU A 288 -10.25 -25.21 21.96
N HIS A 289 -11.46 -24.68 21.70
CA HIS A 289 -12.52 -25.42 20.99
C HIS A 289 -12.53 -25.16 19.48
N LEU A 290 -12.05 -23.99 19.03
CA LEU A 290 -12.00 -23.67 17.61
C LEU A 290 -10.90 -24.48 16.92
N THR A 291 -11.16 -24.87 15.67
CA THR A 291 -10.12 -25.52 14.86
C THR A 291 -8.93 -24.56 14.65
N PRO A 292 -7.69 -25.04 14.47
CA PRO A 292 -6.53 -24.17 14.27
C PRO A 292 -6.68 -23.17 13.11
N VAL A 293 -7.43 -23.55 12.07
CA VAL A 293 -7.74 -22.68 10.92
C VAL A 293 -8.63 -21.50 11.33
N GLN A 294 -9.61 -21.73 12.20
CA GLN A 294 -10.52 -20.71 12.72
C GLN A 294 -9.88 -19.88 13.83
N ALA A 295 -9.11 -20.53 14.72
CA ALA A 295 -8.47 -19.90 15.86
C ALA A 295 -7.24 -19.06 15.48
N GLY A 296 -6.58 -19.35 14.34
CA GLY A 296 -5.35 -18.67 13.91
C GLY A 296 -5.44 -17.13 13.90
N PRO A 297 -6.43 -16.52 13.22
CA PRO A 297 -6.61 -15.06 13.23
C PRO A 297 -6.89 -14.49 14.63
N LEU A 298 -7.65 -15.21 15.47
CA LEU A 298 -7.90 -14.81 16.86
C LEU A 298 -6.59 -14.82 17.66
N ALA A 299 -5.82 -15.91 17.58
CA ALA A 299 -4.54 -16.08 18.25
C ALA A 299 -3.52 -15.00 17.84
N GLU A 300 -3.37 -14.75 16.54
CA GLU A 300 -2.51 -13.69 16.02
C GLU A 300 -2.94 -12.32 16.52
N GLY A 301 -4.25 -12.06 16.52
CA GLY A 301 -4.83 -10.84 17.07
C GLY A 301 -4.52 -10.67 18.57
N MET A 302 -4.71 -11.71 19.38
CA MET A 302 -4.42 -11.70 20.81
C MET A 302 -2.93 -11.43 21.11
N LEU A 303 -2.02 -12.01 20.33
CA LEU A 303 -0.57 -11.81 20.47
C LEU A 303 -0.12 -10.37 20.13
N ARG A 304 -0.89 -9.65 19.33
CA ARG A 304 -0.63 -8.24 18.99
C ARG A 304 -1.21 -7.25 20.01
N LEU A 305 -2.16 -7.69 20.84
CA LEU A 305 -2.86 -6.82 21.77
C LEU A 305 -2.01 -6.54 23.02
N TYR A 306 -1.71 -5.26 23.26
CA TYR A 306 -0.92 -4.82 24.40
C TYR A 306 -1.54 -5.20 25.76
N ARG A 307 -2.87 -5.18 25.87
CA ARG A 307 -3.62 -5.44 27.11
C ARG A 307 -4.09 -6.89 27.29
N CYS A 308 -3.69 -7.81 26.41
CA CYS A 308 -4.06 -9.22 26.51
C CYS A 308 -3.43 -9.86 27.78
N PRO A 309 -4.18 -10.60 28.62
CA PRO A 309 -3.61 -11.35 29.75
C PRO A 309 -2.56 -12.37 29.33
N GLN A 310 -1.57 -12.63 30.19
CA GLN A 310 -0.43 -13.49 29.84
C GLN A 310 -0.86 -14.94 29.55
N ASP A 311 -1.82 -15.49 30.29
CA ASP A 311 -2.31 -16.86 30.09
C ASP A 311 -2.98 -17.02 28.72
N VAL A 312 -3.77 -16.03 28.29
CA VAL A 312 -4.39 -15.99 26.96
C VAL A 312 -3.32 -15.89 25.86
N ARG A 313 -2.25 -15.12 26.08
CA ARG A 313 -1.13 -15.05 25.12
C ARG A 313 -0.41 -16.37 25.00
N ILE A 314 -0.16 -17.07 26.11
CA ILE A 314 0.46 -18.40 26.11
C ILE A 314 -0.43 -19.36 25.32
N GLN A 315 -1.74 -19.36 25.59
CA GLN A 315 -2.69 -20.20 24.86
C GLN A 315 -2.75 -19.86 23.36
N ALA A 316 -2.80 -18.58 23.01
CA ALA A 316 -2.78 -18.12 21.62
C ALA A 316 -1.49 -18.56 20.90
N LEU A 317 -0.34 -18.46 21.59
CA LEU A 317 0.93 -18.91 21.07
C LEU A 317 0.93 -20.43 20.83
N THR A 318 0.41 -21.20 21.79
CA THR A 318 0.26 -22.65 21.66
C THR A 318 -0.54 -23.01 20.42
N VAL A 319 -1.76 -22.46 20.26
CA VAL A 319 -2.64 -22.78 19.14
C VAL A 319 -1.98 -22.45 17.80
N LEU A 320 -1.31 -21.29 17.72
CA LEU A 320 -0.61 -20.86 16.51
C LEU A 320 0.56 -21.78 16.17
N LEU A 321 1.28 -22.30 17.16
CA LEU A 321 2.48 -23.10 16.98
C LEU A 321 2.22 -24.62 16.91
N GLN A 322 1.04 -25.08 17.32
CA GLN A 322 0.65 -26.48 17.37
C GLN A 322 0.84 -27.23 16.03
N PRO A 323 0.52 -26.66 14.84
CA PRO A 323 0.79 -27.34 13.57
C PRO A 323 2.28 -27.59 13.32
N MET A 324 3.14 -26.64 13.69
CA MET A 324 4.60 -26.73 13.55
C MET A 324 5.21 -27.74 14.54
N ASP A 325 4.65 -27.81 15.75
CA ASP A 325 5.01 -28.79 16.77
C ASP A 325 4.66 -30.23 16.34
N CYS A 326 3.47 -30.44 15.77
CA CYS A 326 3.06 -31.73 15.22
C CYS A 326 3.96 -32.20 14.07
N ILE A 327 4.46 -31.29 13.23
CA ILE A 327 5.43 -31.63 12.17
C ILE A 327 6.76 -32.10 12.76
N LEU A 328 7.27 -31.40 13.77
CA LEU A 328 8.50 -31.81 14.46
C LEU A 328 8.33 -33.20 15.07
N ARG A 329 7.21 -33.44 15.76
CA ARG A 329 6.87 -34.74 16.34
C ARG A 329 6.78 -35.84 15.29
N ALA A 330 6.21 -35.53 14.12
CA ALA A 330 6.08 -36.47 13.02
C ALA A 330 7.44 -36.84 12.39
N ALA A 331 8.44 -35.95 12.49
CA ALA A 331 9.78 -36.14 11.94
C ALA A 331 10.77 -36.82 12.92
N SER A 332 10.61 -36.61 14.22
CA SER A 332 11.54 -37.09 15.25
C SER A 332 11.20 -38.48 15.80
N GLN A 333 12.21 -39.18 16.34
CA GLN A 333 11.97 -40.33 17.22
C GLN A 333 11.43 -39.88 18.58
N PRO A 334 10.61 -40.69 19.28
CA PRO A 334 10.02 -40.31 20.58
C PRO A 334 11.04 -39.87 21.65
N LEU A 335 12.29 -40.32 21.56
CA LEU A 335 13.37 -40.00 22.51
C LEU A 335 14.18 -38.73 22.13
N GLU A 336 14.03 -38.21 20.91
CA GLU A 336 14.79 -37.06 20.38
C GLU A 336 13.94 -35.78 20.31
N TYR A 337 12.70 -35.84 20.77
CA TYR A 337 11.76 -34.74 20.71
C TYR A 337 12.01 -33.72 21.84
N ALA A 338 12.66 -32.62 21.49
CA ALA A 338 12.60 -31.38 22.26
C ALA A 338 11.53 -30.50 21.60
N GLY A 339 10.29 -30.60 22.09
CA GLY A 339 9.12 -29.95 21.52
C GLY A 339 9.25 -28.42 21.40
N LEU A 340 8.31 -27.85 20.65
CA LEU A 340 8.16 -26.42 20.49
C LEU A 340 7.28 -25.81 21.58
N LEU A 341 6.47 -26.65 22.23
CA LEU A 341 5.54 -26.35 23.33
C LEU A 341 5.84 -27.26 24.53
N ASP A 342 5.45 -26.84 25.74
CA ASP A 342 5.51 -27.69 26.93
C ASP A 342 4.55 -28.89 26.78
N GLU A 343 4.91 -30.05 27.35
CA GLU A 343 4.20 -31.34 27.18
C GLU A 343 2.72 -31.33 27.63
N SER A 344 2.25 -30.28 28.27
CA SER A 344 0.93 -30.17 28.89
C SER A 344 -0.17 -29.58 28.00
N VAL A 345 0.12 -29.15 26.76
CA VAL A 345 -0.79 -28.26 26.04
C VAL A 345 -1.44 -28.92 24.80
N SER A 346 -2.71 -29.28 24.98
CA SER A 346 -3.74 -29.64 23.98
C SER A 346 -3.62 -31.01 23.28
N ASP A 347 -4.78 -31.66 23.09
CA ASP A 347 -4.91 -32.92 22.33
C ASP A 347 -4.53 -32.69 20.85
N PRO A 348 -3.45 -33.32 20.33
CA PRO A 348 -2.99 -33.07 18.96
C PRO A 348 -3.89 -33.71 17.89
N VAL A 349 -4.87 -34.55 18.26
CA VAL A 349 -5.67 -35.36 17.32
C VAL A 349 -6.33 -34.52 16.22
N THR A 350 -6.89 -33.35 16.55
CA THR A 350 -7.53 -32.47 15.56
C THR A 350 -6.53 -31.94 14.53
N VAL A 351 -5.34 -31.53 14.99
CA VAL A 351 -4.28 -31.00 14.12
C VAL A 351 -3.67 -32.11 13.27
N GLU A 352 -3.42 -33.28 13.85
CA GLU A 352 -2.90 -34.45 13.14
C GLU A 352 -3.86 -34.94 12.05
N SER A 353 -5.17 -34.89 12.31
CA SER A 353 -6.21 -35.15 11.31
C SER A 353 -6.14 -34.15 10.13
N LEU A 354 -6.03 -32.85 10.43
CA LEU A 354 -5.91 -31.81 9.41
C LEU A 354 -4.61 -31.92 8.60
N LEU A 355 -3.49 -32.29 9.24
CA LEU A 355 -2.20 -32.51 8.58
C LEU A 355 -2.17 -33.81 7.74
N SER A 356 -2.97 -34.81 8.11
CA SER A 356 -3.12 -36.06 7.36
C SER A 356 -3.96 -35.91 6.09
N SER A 357 -4.79 -34.87 6.01
CA SER A 357 -5.64 -34.59 4.85
C SER A 357 -4.94 -33.73 3.81
N LYS A 358 -5.01 -34.15 2.54
CA LYS A 358 -4.38 -33.46 1.40
C LYS A 358 -4.96 -32.07 1.17
N SER A 359 -6.26 -31.86 1.41
CA SER A 359 -6.93 -30.58 1.14
C SER A 359 -6.64 -29.51 2.19
N SER A 360 -6.34 -29.92 3.43
CA SER A 360 -6.15 -29.01 4.57
C SER A 360 -4.69 -28.81 4.94
N CYS A 361 -3.82 -29.82 4.82
CA CYS A 361 -2.43 -29.76 5.30
C CYS A 361 -1.65 -28.54 4.77
N ALA A 362 -1.57 -28.38 3.45
CA ALA A 362 -0.86 -27.26 2.84
C ALA A 362 -1.47 -25.90 3.21
N ASN A 363 -2.81 -25.81 3.30
CA ASN A 363 -3.50 -24.58 3.66
C ASN A 363 -3.25 -24.20 5.13
N LEU A 364 -3.34 -25.17 6.05
CA LEU A 364 -3.06 -24.98 7.47
C LEU A 364 -1.62 -24.50 7.69
N LEU A 365 -0.64 -25.12 7.01
CA LEU A 365 0.76 -24.70 7.12
C LEU A 365 0.99 -23.32 6.51
N CYS A 366 0.46 -23.04 5.32
CA CYS A 366 0.60 -21.71 4.72
C CYS A 366 -0.01 -20.63 5.60
N GLN A 367 -1.18 -20.87 6.20
CA GLN A 367 -1.82 -19.94 7.12
C GLN A 367 -0.98 -19.74 8.37
N THR A 368 -0.51 -20.82 9.00
CA THR A 368 0.35 -20.78 10.19
C THR A 368 1.62 -19.99 9.92
N LEU A 369 2.29 -20.26 8.81
CA LEU A 369 3.52 -19.59 8.39
C LEU A 369 3.28 -18.10 8.08
N ALA A 370 2.19 -17.76 7.38
CA ALA A 370 1.84 -16.37 7.09
C ALA A 370 1.53 -15.56 8.36
N LEU A 371 0.86 -16.17 9.35
CA LEU A 371 0.64 -15.55 10.65
C LEU A 371 1.96 -15.38 11.43
N LEU A 372 2.85 -16.37 11.37
CA LEU A 372 4.16 -16.29 12.02
C LEU A 372 5.06 -15.21 11.38
N GLU A 373 5.10 -15.11 10.05
CA GLU A 373 5.84 -14.06 9.33
C GLU A 373 5.38 -12.67 9.79
N LYS A 374 4.07 -12.47 9.83
CA LYS A 374 3.43 -11.25 10.34
C LYS A 374 3.86 -10.92 11.77
N LEU A 375 3.90 -11.91 12.67
CA LEU A 375 4.35 -11.73 14.05
C LEU A 375 5.84 -11.38 14.14
N LEU A 376 6.70 -12.04 13.36
CA LEU A 376 8.15 -11.80 13.33
C LEU A 376 8.51 -10.43 12.75
N SER A 377 7.62 -9.83 11.96
CA SER A 377 7.80 -8.46 11.41
C SER A 377 7.57 -7.35 12.44
N LEU A 378 7.03 -7.67 13.63
CA LEU A 378 6.73 -6.68 14.68
C LEU A 378 8.00 -6.24 15.41
N ALA A 379 8.21 -4.91 15.50
CA ALA A 379 9.38 -4.33 16.15
C ALA A 379 9.42 -4.53 17.68
N ARG A 380 8.28 -4.83 18.32
CA ARG A 380 8.16 -5.08 19.76
C ARG A 380 7.18 -6.23 19.99
N PHE A 381 7.72 -7.42 20.20
CA PHE A 381 6.95 -8.61 20.55
C PHE A 381 7.07 -8.87 22.06
N GLN A 382 5.95 -9.13 22.75
CA GLN A 382 5.90 -9.21 24.23
C GLN A 382 6.09 -10.61 24.79
N VAL A 383 6.21 -11.64 23.93
CA VAL A 383 6.35 -13.03 24.34
C VAL A 383 7.67 -13.56 23.79
N ASP A 384 8.44 -14.28 24.60
CA ASP A 384 9.66 -14.91 24.13
C ASP A 384 9.31 -16.11 23.24
N LEU A 385 9.66 -16.03 21.95
CA LEU A 385 9.47 -17.13 21.01
C LEU A 385 10.59 -18.16 21.15
N PRO A 386 10.30 -19.47 21.00
CA PRO A 386 11.31 -20.52 21.00
C PRO A 386 12.04 -20.56 19.63
N TYR A 387 12.85 -19.53 19.34
CA TYR A 387 13.45 -19.31 18.02
C TYR A 387 14.26 -20.51 17.48
N THR A 388 15.01 -21.21 18.34
CA THR A 388 15.76 -22.41 17.95
C THR A 388 14.84 -23.55 17.51
N SER A 389 13.75 -23.79 18.23
CA SER A 389 12.76 -24.82 17.88
C SER A 389 11.97 -24.42 16.63
N LEU A 390 11.65 -23.13 16.47
CA LEU A 390 11.02 -22.59 15.26
C LEU A 390 11.89 -22.80 14.03
N LEU A 391 13.18 -22.45 14.12
CA LEU A 391 14.13 -22.69 13.04
C LEU A 391 14.22 -24.17 12.69
N ARG A 392 14.27 -25.06 13.70
CA ARG A 392 14.25 -26.51 13.49
C ARG A 392 12.98 -26.96 12.76
N SER A 393 11.81 -26.48 13.17
CA SER A 393 10.53 -26.83 12.53
C SER A 393 10.48 -26.39 11.06
N LEU A 394 10.92 -25.16 10.75
CA LEU A 394 10.98 -24.66 9.38
C LEU A 394 11.93 -25.48 8.50
N VAL A 395 13.11 -25.80 9.03
CA VAL A 395 14.08 -26.71 8.40
C VAL A 395 13.43 -28.06 8.11
N THR A 396 12.72 -28.65 9.06
CA THR A 396 11.99 -29.91 8.88
C THR A 396 10.89 -29.82 7.83
N ILE A 397 10.09 -28.74 7.81
CA ILE A 397 9.08 -28.49 6.77
C ILE A 397 9.72 -28.46 5.37
N LEU A 398 10.83 -27.74 5.23
CA LEU A 398 11.56 -27.62 3.96
C LEU A 398 12.18 -28.96 3.53
N GLN A 399 12.65 -29.78 4.48
CA GLN A 399 13.16 -31.13 4.22
C GLN A 399 12.04 -32.09 3.77
N PHE A 400 10.85 -31.99 4.37
CA PHE A 400 9.67 -32.73 3.88
C PHE A 400 9.31 -32.33 2.45
N CYS A 401 9.31 -31.02 2.14
CA CYS A 401 8.97 -30.54 0.81
C CYS A 401 9.98 -31.00 -0.26
N ASN A 402 11.26 -31.14 0.07
CA ASN A 402 12.29 -31.66 -0.83
C ASN A 402 12.42 -33.19 -0.84
N GLY A 403 11.69 -33.90 0.04
CA GLY A 403 11.82 -35.35 0.17
C GLY A 403 13.16 -35.81 0.77
N PHE A 404 13.90 -34.95 1.46
CA PHE A 404 15.17 -35.31 2.11
C PHE A 404 14.99 -36.00 3.46
N LEU A 405 13.83 -35.83 4.08
CA LEU A 405 13.54 -36.45 5.36
C LEU A 405 12.98 -37.86 5.16
N SER A 406 13.60 -38.86 5.78
CA SER A 406 13.04 -40.21 5.91
C SER A 406 12.02 -40.23 7.05
N PRO A 407 10.71 -40.33 6.78
CA PRO A 407 9.70 -40.24 7.81
C PRO A 407 9.77 -41.45 8.75
N VAL A 408 9.81 -41.18 10.06
CA VAL A 408 9.88 -42.24 11.09
C VAL A 408 8.49 -42.64 11.59
N SER A 409 7.51 -41.74 11.47
CA SER A 409 6.12 -41.95 11.90
C SER A 409 5.15 -42.16 10.73
N PRO A 410 3.98 -42.80 10.95
CA PRO A 410 2.92 -42.91 9.93
C PRO A 410 2.38 -41.54 9.48
N LEU A 411 2.24 -40.61 10.44
CA LEU A 411 1.85 -39.24 10.16
C LEU A 411 2.92 -38.55 9.30
N GLY A 412 4.20 -38.68 9.65
CA GLY A 412 5.31 -38.13 8.88
C GLY A 412 5.37 -38.69 7.46
N SER A 413 5.03 -39.97 7.26
CA SER A 413 4.95 -40.60 5.93
C SER A 413 3.83 -39.99 5.09
N THR A 414 2.69 -39.70 5.73
CA THR A 414 1.55 -39.04 5.09
C THR A 414 1.87 -37.61 4.73
N ILE A 415 2.46 -36.84 5.66
CA ILE A 415 2.88 -35.45 5.46
C ILE A 415 3.91 -35.37 4.33
N SER A 416 4.93 -36.24 4.35
CA SER A 416 5.96 -36.30 3.31
C SER A 416 5.33 -36.46 1.91
N ARG A 417 4.39 -37.40 1.76
CA ARG A 417 3.66 -37.62 0.50
C ARG A 417 2.81 -36.42 0.07
N ILE A 418 2.25 -35.66 1.02
CA ILE A 418 1.41 -34.48 0.72
C ILE A 418 2.26 -33.27 0.35
N LEU A 419 3.36 -33.04 1.07
CA LEU A 419 4.16 -31.81 0.97
C LEU A 419 5.27 -31.86 -0.08
N THR A 420 5.65 -33.05 -0.56
CA THR A 420 6.69 -33.19 -1.60
C THR A 420 6.37 -32.27 -2.79
N ASN A 421 7.29 -31.37 -3.13
CA ASN A 421 7.18 -30.34 -4.18
C ASN A 421 6.03 -29.33 -4.00
N CYS A 422 5.55 -29.10 -2.77
CA CYS A 422 4.51 -28.11 -2.50
C CYS A 422 5.09 -26.68 -2.48
N SER A 423 5.13 -26.02 -3.64
CA SER A 423 5.71 -24.67 -3.80
C SER A 423 5.09 -23.60 -2.90
N ARG A 424 3.80 -23.71 -2.56
CA ARG A 424 3.11 -22.79 -1.64
C ARG A 424 3.69 -22.86 -0.22
N VAL A 425 3.88 -24.06 0.30
CA VAL A 425 4.44 -24.29 1.64
C VAL A 425 5.93 -23.95 1.65
N GLN A 426 6.67 -24.35 0.61
CA GLN A 426 8.09 -23.97 0.43
C GLN A 426 8.26 -22.45 0.47
N GLY A 427 7.49 -21.73 -0.34
CA GLY A 427 7.55 -20.27 -0.39
C GLY A 427 7.25 -19.64 0.97
N SER A 428 6.14 -20.03 1.60
CA SER A 428 5.75 -19.48 2.91
C SER A 428 6.79 -19.78 4.00
N ALA A 429 7.39 -20.98 3.99
CA ALA A 429 8.42 -21.36 4.96
C ALA A 429 9.72 -20.57 4.75
N LEU A 430 10.10 -20.29 3.50
CA LEU A 430 11.26 -19.47 3.15
C LEU A 430 11.07 -18.00 3.55
N ASP A 431 9.86 -17.44 3.44
CA ASP A 431 9.57 -16.07 3.90
C ASP A 431 9.74 -15.94 5.42
N VAL A 432 9.16 -16.86 6.18
CA VAL A 432 9.32 -16.92 7.65
C VAL A 432 10.79 -17.10 8.02
N LEU A 433 11.50 -17.98 7.30
CA LEU A 433 12.92 -18.22 7.51
C LEU A 433 13.74 -16.95 7.27
N ALA A 434 13.43 -16.18 6.22
CA ALA A 434 14.04 -14.89 5.99
C ALA A 434 13.72 -13.89 7.12
N ALA A 435 12.48 -13.84 7.61
CA ALA A 435 12.08 -12.99 8.73
C ALA A 435 12.82 -13.33 10.04
N LEU A 436 13.03 -14.62 10.32
CA LEU A 436 13.77 -15.09 11.51
C LEU A 436 15.23 -14.63 11.54
N SER A 437 15.85 -14.38 10.39
CA SER A 437 17.24 -13.90 10.32
C SER A 437 17.47 -12.63 11.15
N LYS A 438 16.44 -11.80 11.35
CA LYS A 438 16.51 -10.54 12.11
C LYS A 438 16.45 -10.73 13.64
N GLN A 439 16.07 -11.92 14.11
CA GLN A 439 15.83 -12.19 15.54
C GLN A 439 17.05 -12.81 16.23
N LYS A 440 17.46 -12.32 17.40
CA LYS A 440 18.64 -12.85 18.13
C LYS A 440 18.36 -14.24 18.72
N GLY A 441 19.37 -15.14 18.74
CA GLY A 441 19.31 -16.42 19.45
C GLY A 441 19.12 -17.70 18.62
N CYS A 442 19.26 -17.65 17.29
CA CYS A 442 19.08 -18.81 16.37
C CYS A 442 20.39 -19.51 15.97
N ASP A 443 21.49 -19.24 16.67
CA ASP A 443 22.83 -19.34 16.08
C ASP A 443 23.38 -20.79 16.05
N THR A 444 22.73 -21.74 16.74
CA THR A 444 23.21 -23.12 16.89
C THR A 444 22.93 -24.05 15.70
N LEU A 445 21.99 -23.69 14.82
CA LEU A 445 21.53 -24.54 13.70
C LEU A 445 21.88 -23.96 12.31
N VAL A 446 22.73 -22.93 12.26
CA VAL A 446 23.02 -22.19 11.02
C VAL A 446 23.68 -23.08 9.95
N GLY A 447 24.52 -24.06 10.33
CA GLY A 447 25.10 -25.01 9.37
C GLY A 447 24.04 -25.82 8.61
N ASN A 448 23.19 -26.53 9.35
CA ASN A 448 22.11 -27.35 8.78
C ASN A 448 21.13 -26.51 7.92
N LEU A 449 20.92 -25.25 8.31
CA LEU A 449 20.12 -24.31 7.55
C LEU A 449 20.72 -24.05 6.16
N PHE A 450 22.03 -23.75 6.08
CA PHE A 450 22.69 -23.52 4.79
C PHE A 450 22.74 -24.77 3.94
N ASP A 451 22.87 -25.96 4.51
CA ASP A 451 22.79 -27.22 3.76
C ASP A 451 21.45 -27.35 3.02
N ILE A 452 20.34 -26.99 3.67
CA ILE A 452 19.00 -27.02 3.04
C ILE A 452 18.85 -25.92 2.01
N LEU A 453 19.26 -24.68 2.32
CA LEU A 453 19.20 -23.57 1.38
C LEU A 453 20.01 -23.88 0.11
N LEU A 454 21.24 -24.38 0.26
CA LEU A 454 22.08 -24.82 -0.86
C LEU A 454 21.39 -25.90 -1.69
N ALA A 455 20.76 -26.89 -1.06
CA ALA A 455 20.04 -27.92 -1.80
C ALA A 455 18.85 -27.36 -2.63
N TYR A 456 18.13 -26.34 -2.14
CA TYR A 456 17.13 -25.62 -2.94
C TYR A 456 17.75 -24.83 -4.09
N LEU A 457 18.89 -24.17 -3.83
CA LEU A 457 19.62 -23.39 -4.83
C LEU A 457 20.24 -24.29 -5.91
N GLU A 458 20.63 -25.52 -5.59
CA GLU A 458 21.24 -26.49 -6.51
C GLU A 458 20.20 -27.26 -7.34
N SER A 459 19.03 -27.56 -6.77
CA SER A 459 18.03 -28.41 -7.41
C SER A 459 17.47 -27.78 -8.70
N PRO A 460 17.64 -28.41 -9.87
CA PRO A 460 17.09 -27.88 -11.12
C PRO A 460 15.56 -27.85 -11.15
N ASN A 461 14.91 -28.58 -10.24
CA ASN A 461 13.46 -28.68 -10.14
C ASN A 461 12.83 -27.58 -9.27
N THR A 462 13.62 -26.74 -8.61
CA THR A 462 13.11 -25.62 -7.81
C THR A 462 12.45 -24.61 -8.75
N SER A 463 11.16 -24.32 -8.55
CA SER A 463 10.45 -23.36 -9.40
C SER A 463 11.08 -21.96 -9.28
N PRO A 464 11.02 -21.10 -10.32
CA PRO A 464 11.61 -19.76 -10.25
C PRO A 464 11.10 -18.93 -9.06
N THR A 465 9.82 -19.07 -8.71
CA THR A 465 9.21 -18.40 -7.54
C THR A 465 9.78 -18.85 -6.21
N VAL A 466 10.00 -20.16 -6.03
CA VAL A 466 10.62 -20.71 -4.81
C VAL A 466 12.09 -20.34 -4.79
N LEU A 467 12.80 -20.42 -5.93
CA LEU A 467 14.20 -20.05 -6.05
C LEU A 467 14.45 -18.59 -5.64
N LYS A 468 13.60 -17.65 -6.10
CA LYS A 468 13.68 -16.23 -5.69
C LYS A 468 13.52 -16.05 -4.18
N LYS A 469 12.60 -16.79 -3.55
CA LYS A 469 12.44 -16.78 -2.08
C LYS A 469 13.63 -17.44 -1.37
N THR A 470 14.20 -18.49 -1.93
CA THR A 470 15.43 -19.11 -1.42
C THR A 470 16.58 -18.12 -1.47
N PHE A 471 16.79 -17.42 -2.59
CA PHE A 471 17.79 -16.36 -2.70
C PHE A 471 17.60 -15.28 -1.63
N ASN A 472 16.37 -14.81 -1.44
CA ASN A 472 16.07 -13.82 -0.39
C ASN A 472 16.45 -14.35 1.00
N ALA A 473 16.00 -15.55 1.38
CA ALA A 473 16.36 -16.16 2.65
C ALA A 473 17.88 -16.33 2.81
N THR A 474 18.56 -16.85 1.80
CA THR A 474 20.03 -17.02 1.80
C THR A 474 20.74 -15.68 2.00
N SER A 475 20.32 -14.61 1.32
CA SER A 475 20.95 -13.29 1.46
C SER A 475 20.83 -12.74 2.89
N MET A 476 19.64 -12.83 3.48
CA MET A 476 19.39 -12.34 4.84
C MET A 476 20.20 -13.11 5.89
N TRP A 477 20.32 -14.44 5.74
CA TRP A 477 21.13 -15.27 6.63
C TRP A 477 22.64 -15.06 6.45
N LEU A 478 23.12 -14.79 5.22
CA LEU A 478 24.52 -14.42 4.99
C LEU A 478 24.86 -13.07 5.63
N VAL A 479 23.96 -12.08 5.55
CA VAL A 479 24.13 -10.79 6.24
C VAL A 479 24.11 -10.97 7.76
N ARG A 480 23.29 -11.85 8.31
CA ARG A 480 23.32 -12.19 9.73
C ARG A 480 24.63 -12.87 10.15
N LEU A 481 25.16 -13.78 9.33
CA LEU A 481 26.45 -14.42 9.59
C LEU A 481 27.58 -13.40 9.76
N LYS A 482 27.57 -12.30 8.98
CA LYS A 482 28.50 -11.17 9.15
C LYS A 482 28.50 -10.59 10.56
N GLU A 483 27.34 -10.50 11.22
CA GLU A 483 27.23 -9.96 12.58
C GLU A 483 27.75 -10.93 13.66
N LEU A 484 27.77 -12.23 13.37
CA LEU A 484 28.13 -13.29 14.31
C LEU A 484 29.59 -13.73 14.22
N SER A 485 30.25 -13.51 13.08
CA SER A 485 31.61 -13.96 12.79
C SER A 485 32.66 -13.24 13.64
N CYS A 486 32.87 -13.74 14.86
CA CYS A 486 33.87 -13.22 15.82
C CYS A 486 35.07 -14.17 16.01
N SER A 487 35.05 -15.37 15.43
CA SER A 487 36.08 -16.41 15.63
C SER A 487 36.60 -17.00 14.32
N ASN A 488 37.88 -17.43 14.31
CA ASN A 488 38.56 -17.95 13.11
C ASN A 488 37.89 -19.19 12.49
N SER A 489 37.26 -20.06 13.30
CA SER A 489 36.55 -21.25 12.80
C SER A 489 35.25 -20.90 12.08
N GLN A 490 34.51 -19.89 12.56
CA GLN A 490 33.29 -19.39 11.92
C GLN A 490 33.60 -18.65 10.61
N GLN A 491 34.75 -17.98 10.54
CA GLN A 491 35.23 -17.32 9.33
C GLN A 491 35.50 -18.34 8.21
N GLN A 492 36.19 -19.45 8.51
CA GLN A 492 36.42 -20.54 7.56
C GLN A 492 35.12 -21.19 7.08
N GLN A 493 34.15 -21.37 7.98
CA GLN A 493 32.83 -21.89 7.61
C GLN A 493 32.08 -20.92 6.68
N THR A 494 32.16 -19.61 6.96
CA THR A 494 31.54 -18.57 6.13
C THR A 494 32.16 -18.54 4.73
N GLU A 495 33.49 -18.64 4.64
CA GLU A 495 34.19 -18.69 3.35
C GLU A 495 33.74 -19.89 2.50
N LYS A 496 33.63 -21.08 3.12
CA LYS A 496 33.12 -22.28 2.44
C LYS A 496 31.68 -22.08 1.93
N ILE A 497 30.78 -21.56 2.77
CA ILE A 497 29.39 -21.29 2.38
C ILE A 497 29.35 -20.32 1.19
N LEU A 498 30.17 -19.27 1.19
CA LEU A 498 30.24 -18.32 0.09
C LEU A 498 30.74 -18.97 -1.21
N GLN A 499 31.78 -19.82 -1.13
CA GLN A 499 32.27 -20.57 -2.28
C GLN A 499 31.19 -21.48 -2.88
N ASP A 500 30.45 -22.21 -2.04
CA ASP A 500 29.35 -23.08 -2.46
C ASP A 500 28.23 -22.24 -3.12
N VAL A 501 27.83 -21.12 -2.50
CA VAL A 501 26.81 -20.20 -3.07
C VAL A 501 27.24 -19.64 -4.43
N PHE A 502 28.50 -19.22 -4.60
CA PHE A 502 28.99 -18.71 -5.88
C PHE A 502 29.09 -19.78 -6.95
N LEU A 503 29.45 -21.01 -6.60
CA LEU A 503 29.45 -22.14 -7.53
C LEU A 503 28.03 -22.42 -8.06
N VAL A 504 27.03 -22.36 -7.17
CA VAL A 504 25.62 -22.48 -7.58
C VAL A 504 25.20 -21.32 -8.45
N LEU A 505 25.59 -20.10 -8.08
CA LEU A 505 25.27 -18.89 -8.83
C LEU A 505 25.80 -18.93 -10.27
N GLN A 506 27.03 -19.43 -10.48
CA GLN A 506 27.60 -19.64 -11.82
C GLN A 506 26.68 -20.51 -12.70
N LYS A 507 26.15 -21.60 -12.14
CA LYS A 507 25.20 -22.48 -12.86
C LYS A 507 23.88 -21.77 -13.16
N ARG A 508 23.38 -20.96 -12.23
CA ARG A 508 22.08 -20.27 -12.36
C ARG A 508 22.11 -19.09 -13.32
N LEU A 509 23.22 -18.37 -13.39
CA LEU A 509 23.45 -17.32 -14.39
C LEU A 509 23.45 -17.87 -15.83
N CYS A 510 23.76 -19.16 -16.00
CA CYS A 510 23.72 -19.86 -17.29
C CYS A 510 22.40 -20.65 -17.52
N SER A 511 21.36 -20.42 -16.72
CA SER A 511 20.08 -21.14 -16.85
C SER A 511 19.39 -20.83 -18.18
N PRO A 512 18.69 -21.79 -18.82
CA PRO A 512 17.87 -21.49 -19.99
C PRO A 512 16.66 -20.59 -19.65
N CYS A 513 16.16 -20.61 -18.41
CA CYS A 513 15.04 -19.77 -17.98
C CYS A 513 15.53 -18.37 -17.62
N TRP A 514 14.98 -17.36 -18.27
CA TRP A 514 15.39 -15.98 -18.05
C TRP A 514 15.05 -15.49 -16.64
N GLU A 515 13.94 -15.96 -16.05
CA GLU A 515 13.51 -15.62 -14.69
C GLU A 515 14.55 -16.06 -13.64
N VAL A 516 15.24 -17.16 -13.92
CA VAL A 516 16.32 -17.70 -13.08
C VAL A 516 17.58 -16.85 -13.22
N ARG A 517 17.96 -16.47 -14.44
CA ARG A 517 19.11 -15.59 -14.69
C ARG A 517 18.90 -14.22 -14.03
N ASP A 518 17.72 -13.63 -14.26
CA ASP A 518 17.29 -12.37 -13.69
C ASP A 518 17.31 -12.38 -12.15
N SER A 519 16.61 -13.35 -11.52
CA SER A 519 16.59 -13.48 -10.05
C SER A 519 17.98 -13.75 -9.45
N SER A 520 18.88 -14.40 -10.20
CA SER A 520 20.27 -14.64 -9.78
C SER A 520 21.10 -13.36 -9.77
N LEU A 521 20.89 -12.47 -10.74
CA LEU A 521 21.53 -11.17 -10.83
C LEU A 521 21.01 -10.22 -9.74
N GLU A 522 19.70 -10.22 -9.48
CA GLU A 522 19.11 -9.51 -8.34
C GLU A 522 19.72 -9.99 -7.01
N PHE A 523 19.81 -11.31 -6.81
CA PHE A 523 20.42 -11.91 -5.63
C PHE A 523 21.89 -11.48 -5.46
N LEU A 524 22.69 -11.53 -6.53
CA LEU A 524 24.08 -11.08 -6.50
C LEU A 524 24.19 -9.60 -6.09
N THR A 525 23.30 -8.76 -6.61
CA THR A 525 23.24 -7.34 -6.30
C THR A 525 22.99 -7.12 -4.80
N VAL A 526 22.02 -7.84 -4.22
CA VAL A 526 21.72 -7.79 -2.78
C VAL A 526 22.91 -8.25 -1.93
N LEU A 527 23.60 -9.33 -2.34
CA LEU A 527 24.79 -9.81 -1.64
C LEU A 527 25.90 -8.76 -1.64
N ILE A 528 26.15 -8.12 -2.78
CA ILE A 528 27.15 -7.06 -2.90
C ILE A 528 26.80 -5.90 -1.96
N GLU A 529 25.54 -5.44 -1.93
CA GLU A 529 25.15 -4.33 -1.05
C GLU A 529 25.34 -4.65 0.45
N GLY A 530 24.96 -5.85 0.88
CA GLY A 530 25.05 -6.24 2.30
C GLY A 530 26.48 -6.58 2.76
N LEU A 531 27.30 -7.13 1.85
CA LEU A 531 28.57 -7.79 2.20
C LEU A 531 29.81 -7.15 1.56
N ARG A 532 29.70 -6.08 0.75
CA ARG A 532 30.85 -5.44 0.07
C ARG A 532 32.01 -5.04 0.98
N ASP A 533 31.75 -4.78 2.27
CA ASP A 533 32.75 -4.36 3.24
C ASP A 533 33.50 -5.55 3.88
N GLN A 534 33.15 -6.80 3.56
CA GLN A 534 33.84 -8.00 4.05
C GLN A 534 34.91 -8.46 3.06
N ASP A 535 36.15 -8.61 3.54
CA ASP A 535 37.26 -9.04 2.72
C ASP A 535 37.08 -10.48 2.21
N GLU A 536 36.55 -11.39 3.03
CA GLU A 536 36.32 -12.79 2.65
C GLU A 536 35.30 -12.89 1.51
N PHE A 537 34.23 -12.10 1.58
CA PHE A 537 33.24 -11.99 0.52
C PHE A 537 33.86 -11.46 -0.77
N ARG A 538 34.62 -10.36 -0.69
CA ARG A 538 35.32 -9.78 -1.84
C ARG A 538 36.28 -10.79 -2.48
N GLN A 539 37.10 -11.48 -1.70
CA GLN A 539 38.04 -12.48 -2.21
C GLN A 539 37.34 -13.66 -2.88
N SER A 540 36.31 -14.21 -2.22
CA SER A 540 35.55 -15.35 -2.74
C SER A 540 34.79 -14.98 -4.03
N LEU A 541 34.18 -13.79 -4.10
CA LEU A 541 33.50 -13.31 -5.31
C LEU A 541 34.48 -13.09 -6.47
N LEU A 542 35.61 -12.42 -6.22
CA LEU A 542 36.57 -12.06 -7.27
C LEU A 542 37.41 -13.25 -7.77
N SER A 543 37.54 -14.31 -6.96
CA SER A 543 38.16 -15.57 -7.37
C SER A 543 37.21 -16.50 -8.13
N SER A 544 35.91 -16.21 -8.14
CA SER A 544 34.89 -16.98 -8.85
C SER A 544 34.70 -16.52 -10.31
N GLU A 545 34.01 -17.33 -11.13
CA GLU A 545 33.63 -16.94 -12.50
C GLU A 545 32.40 -16.00 -12.54
N VAL A 546 31.74 -15.76 -11.40
CA VAL A 546 30.50 -14.96 -11.31
C VAL A 546 30.65 -13.59 -11.96
N PRO A 547 31.69 -12.77 -11.66
CA PRO A 547 31.81 -11.44 -12.26
C PRO A 547 31.86 -11.48 -13.80
N LYS A 548 32.56 -12.48 -14.37
CA LYS A 548 32.68 -12.60 -15.83
C LYS A 548 31.36 -13.02 -16.47
N LEU A 549 30.64 -13.95 -15.84
CA LEU A 549 29.31 -14.36 -16.30
C LEU A 549 28.30 -13.21 -16.22
N THR A 550 28.34 -12.42 -15.15
CA THR A 550 27.52 -11.22 -15.00
C THR A 550 27.78 -10.21 -16.12
N GLU A 551 29.04 -9.97 -16.48
CA GLU A 551 29.39 -9.08 -17.59
C GLU A 551 28.88 -9.62 -18.95
N ASN A 552 28.95 -10.94 -19.18
CA ASN A 552 28.45 -11.54 -20.42
C ASN A 552 26.92 -11.38 -20.57
N LEU A 553 26.17 -11.33 -19.47
CA LEU A 553 24.72 -11.16 -19.47
C LEU A 553 24.25 -9.73 -19.79
N LEU A 554 25.18 -8.77 -19.98
CA LEU A 554 24.84 -7.47 -20.57
C LEU A 554 24.32 -7.61 -22.00
N GLU A 555 24.66 -8.70 -22.69
CA GLU A 555 24.23 -9.02 -24.06
C GLU A 555 23.12 -10.09 -24.10
N ASP A 556 22.43 -10.34 -22.98
CA ASP A 556 21.36 -11.35 -22.91
C ASP A 556 20.20 -10.97 -23.86
N PRO A 557 19.57 -11.94 -24.55
CA PRO A 557 18.42 -11.65 -25.42
C PRO A 557 17.25 -10.97 -24.68
N GLU A 558 17.08 -11.21 -23.37
CA GLU A 558 15.94 -10.70 -22.60
C GLU A 558 16.26 -9.37 -21.89
N SER A 559 15.43 -8.35 -22.11
CA SER A 559 15.64 -7.00 -21.54
C SER A 559 15.74 -6.97 -20.02
N TYR A 560 14.93 -7.78 -19.34
CA TYR A 560 14.91 -7.85 -17.88
C TYR A 560 16.26 -8.36 -17.36
N VAL A 561 16.81 -9.40 -18.01
CA VAL A 561 18.12 -9.96 -17.64
C VAL A 561 19.22 -8.93 -17.92
N ARG A 562 19.20 -8.24 -19.06
CA ARG A 562 20.17 -7.15 -19.35
C ARG A 562 20.09 -6.03 -18.30
N ALA A 563 18.89 -5.61 -17.90
CA ALA A 563 18.69 -4.57 -16.89
C ALA A 563 19.23 -4.99 -15.51
N SER A 564 18.97 -6.23 -15.08
CA SER A 564 19.53 -6.80 -13.85
C SER A 564 21.05 -6.99 -13.94
N ALA A 565 21.58 -7.32 -15.13
CA ALA A 565 23.01 -7.44 -15.38
C ALA A 565 23.71 -6.07 -15.28
N VAL A 566 23.14 -5.03 -15.88
CA VAL A 566 23.60 -3.64 -15.73
C VAL A 566 23.67 -3.26 -14.26
N THR A 567 22.63 -3.57 -13.49
CA THR A 567 22.59 -3.27 -12.05
C THR A 567 23.70 -4.02 -11.29
N ALA A 568 23.83 -5.33 -11.52
CA ALA A 568 24.84 -6.16 -10.88
C ALA A 568 26.28 -5.75 -11.25
N VAL A 569 26.57 -5.49 -12.53
CA VAL A 569 27.86 -4.95 -13.01
C VAL A 569 28.13 -3.58 -12.37
N GLY A 570 27.12 -2.73 -12.29
CA GLY A 570 27.17 -1.43 -11.63
C GLY A 570 27.64 -1.51 -10.18
N HIS A 571 27.16 -2.51 -9.45
CA HIS A 571 27.55 -2.77 -8.06
C HIS A 571 28.92 -3.46 -7.95
N LEU A 572 29.23 -4.39 -8.85
CA LEU A 572 30.56 -5.01 -8.92
C LEU A 572 31.67 -3.97 -9.12
N ALA A 573 31.42 -2.92 -9.92
CA ALA A 573 32.35 -1.82 -10.11
C ALA A 573 32.72 -1.11 -8.79
N CYS A 574 31.81 -1.01 -7.82
CA CYS A 574 32.13 -0.44 -6.51
C CYS A 574 33.12 -1.31 -5.70
N ILE A 575 33.14 -2.62 -5.95
CA ILE A 575 34.06 -3.56 -5.31
C ILE A 575 35.41 -3.64 -6.03
N THR A 576 35.41 -3.60 -7.37
CA THR A 576 36.60 -3.82 -8.21
C THR A 576 37.30 -2.52 -8.59
N TYR A 577 36.54 -1.55 -9.09
CA TYR A 577 37.05 -0.35 -9.76
C TYR A 577 37.28 0.80 -8.78
N PHE A 578 36.32 1.05 -7.89
CA PHE A 578 36.35 2.18 -6.95
C PHE A 578 36.94 1.85 -5.57
N ALA A 579 37.40 0.60 -5.33
CA ALA A 579 37.95 0.20 -4.04
C ALA A 579 39.40 0.69 -3.83
N PRO A 580 39.79 1.18 -2.63
CA PRO A 580 41.11 1.77 -2.39
C PRO A 580 42.31 0.81 -2.50
N GLU A 581 42.11 -0.50 -2.30
CA GLU A 581 43.17 -1.52 -2.35
C GLU A 581 42.57 -2.82 -2.96
N SER A 582 42.87 -3.11 -4.23
CA SER A 582 42.51 -4.39 -4.85
C SER A 582 43.58 -5.44 -4.49
N PRO A 583 43.25 -6.52 -3.75
CA PRO A 583 44.28 -7.46 -3.27
C PRO A 583 44.66 -8.54 -4.29
N VAL A 584 44.10 -8.53 -5.51
CA VAL A 584 44.29 -9.62 -6.49
C VAL A 584 45.07 -9.13 -7.71
N THR A 585 46.37 -9.41 -7.71
CA THR A 585 47.34 -9.13 -8.80
C THR A 585 47.18 -10.05 -10.02
N GLY A 586 45.94 -10.41 -10.40
CA GLY A 586 45.70 -11.52 -11.34
C GLY A 586 44.62 -11.32 -12.40
N ASN A 587 43.56 -10.55 -12.13
CA ASN A 587 42.49 -10.34 -13.12
C ASN A 587 42.45 -8.87 -13.53
N GLN A 588 42.97 -8.60 -14.71
CA GLN A 588 43.02 -7.29 -15.35
C GLN A 588 41.61 -6.89 -15.82
N TYR A 589 40.73 -6.57 -14.87
CA TYR A 589 39.46 -5.91 -15.14
C TYR A 589 39.78 -4.53 -15.72
N ASN A 590 39.67 -4.37 -17.04
CA ASN A 590 40.01 -3.13 -17.73
C ASN A 590 39.02 -2.02 -17.34
N LYS A 591 39.57 -1.01 -16.66
CA LYS A 591 38.89 0.14 -16.05
C LYS A 591 37.99 0.93 -17.00
N GLU A 592 38.42 1.13 -18.24
CA GLU A 592 37.74 1.97 -19.24
C GLU A 592 36.59 1.23 -19.94
N ASN A 593 36.64 -0.09 -20.00
CA ASN A 593 35.70 -0.91 -20.78
C ASN A 593 34.26 -0.91 -20.20
N ILE A 594 34.11 -0.88 -18.86
CA ILE A 594 32.76 -0.98 -18.24
C ILE A 594 31.94 0.29 -18.45
N ILE A 595 32.55 1.46 -18.26
CA ILE A 595 31.85 2.74 -18.42
C ILE A 595 31.45 2.94 -19.88
N GLU A 596 32.35 2.62 -20.82
CA GLU A 596 32.06 2.67 -22.25
C GLU A 596 30.92 1.72 -22.63
N LYS A 597 30.94 0.46 -22.15
CA LYS A 597 29.84 -0.50 -22.37
C LYS A 597 28.50 -0.03 -21.82
N LEU A 598 28.46 0.50 -20.60
CA LEU A 598 27.20 1.00 -20.03
C LEU A 598 26.69 2.24 -20.79
N GLN A 599 27.59 3.12 -21.24
CA GLN A 599 27.22 4.24 -22.12
C GLN A 599 26.72 3.77 -23.49
N GLU A 600 27.31 2.70 -24.05
CA GLU A 600 26.86 2.07 -25.28
C GLU A 600 25.43 1.54 -25.12
N ILE A 601 25.15 0.77 -24.05
CA ILE A 601 23.79 0.28 -23.73
C ILE A 601 22.80 1.44 -23.60
N LEU A 602 23.15 2.49 -22.86
CA LEU A 602 22.32 3.68 -22.72
C LEU A 602 22.02 4.36 -24.06
N SER A 603 22.94 4.28 -25.03
CA SER A 603 22.77 4.95 -26.32
C SER A 603 22.13 4.08 -27.42
N THR A 604 22.28 2.75 -27.34
CA THR A 604 21.98 1.84 -28.47
C THR A 604 21.00 0.72 -28.14
N ASP A 605 20.77 0.38 -26.87
CA ASP A 605 19.83 -0.70 -26.53
C ASP A 605 18.43 -0.34 -27.01
N SER A 606 17.78 -1.25 -27.72
CA SER A 606 16.46 -1.03 -28.29
C SER A 606 15.36 -0.89 -27.24
N GLU A 607 15.56 -1.46 -26.04
CA GLU A 607 14.54 -1.55 -25.00
C GLU A 607 14.80 -0.60 -23.84
N GLY A 608 13.74 -0.11 -23.20
CA GLY A 608 13.84 0.91 -22.15
C GLY A 608 14.47 0.40 -20.85
N PHE A 609 14.21 -0.86 -20.44
CA PHE A 609 14.64 -1.38 -19.14
C PHE A 609 16.16 -1.32 -18.91
N PRO A 610 17.02 -1.77 -19.85
CA PRO A 610 18.47 -1.67 -19.67
C PRO A 610 18.95 -0.21 -19.59
N ARG A 611 18.39 0.68 -20.43
CA ARG A 611 18.73 2.12 -20.41
C ARG A 611 18.35 2.78 -19.08
N ARG A 612 17.16 2.47 -18.54
CA ARG A 612 16.72 2.91 -17.20
C ARG A 612 17.68 2.41 -16.11
N ALA A 613 18.10 1.15 -16.18
CA ALA A 613 19.05 0.57 -15.22
C ALA A 613 20.42 1.26 -15.27
N VAL A 614 20.94 1.59 -16.46
CA VAL A 614 22.23 2.31 -16.60
C VAL A 614 22.16 3.65 -15.89
N ILE A 615 21.10 4.42 -16.12
CA ILE A 615 20.92 5.73 -15.49
C ILE A 615 20.79 5.62 -13.97
N SER A 616 20.10 4.61 -13.47
CA SER A 616 20.03 4.34 -12.03
C SER A 616 21.43 4.11 -11.43
N ILE A 617 22.25 3.29 -12.08
CA ILE A 617 23.63 3.01 -11.65
C ILE A 617 24.53 4.25 -11.71
N PHE A 618 24.51 5.00 -12.81
CA PHE A 618 25.28 6.24 -12.91
C PHE A 618 24.86 7.25 -11.85
N THR A 619 23.56 7.37 -11.56
CA THR A 619 23.03 8.21 -10.48
C THR A 619 23.55 7.77 -9.13
N LYS A 620 23.57 6.46 -8.87
CA LYS A 620 24.11 5.88 -7.63
C LYS A 620 25.59 6.21 -7.48
N TRP A 621 26.41 6.00 -8.52
CA TRP A 621 27.85 6.29 -8.48
C TRP A 621 28.15 7.76 -8.19
N VAL A 622 27.39 8.69 -8.79
CA VAL A 622 27.52 10.12 -8.51
C VAL A 622 27.14 10.45 -7.07
N ARG A 623 26.03 9.88 -6.58
CA ARG A 623 25.55 10.09 -5.20
C ARG A 623 26.54 9.58 -4.16
N GLU A 624 27.16 8.42 -4.41
CA GLU A 624 28.18 7.83 -3.54
C GLU A 624 29.56 8.53 -3.68
N GLY A 625 29.75 9.38 -4.69
CA GLY A 625 31.01 10.07 -4.96
C GLY A 625 32.09 9.19 -5.59
N CYS A 626 31.71 8.03 -6.12
CA CYS A 626 32.63 7.11 -6.80
C CYS A 626 33.25 7.75 -8.06
N THR A 627 32.50 8.61 -8.73
CA THR A 627 32.90 9.25 -9.99
C THR A 627 34.01 10.30 -9.86
N PHE A 628 34.43 10.69 -8.66
CA PHE A 628 35.54 11.64 -8.45
C PHE A 628 36.93 11.06 -8.73
N HIS A 629 37.03 9.74 -8.87
CA HIS A 629 38.26 9.08 -9.31
C HIS A 629 38.37 9.00 -10.85
N LEU A 630 37.33 9.42 -11.58
CA LEU A 630 37.40 9.57 -13.04
C LEU A 630 38.18 10.84 -13.37
N GLU A 631 39.07 10.76 -14.37
CA GLU A 631 39.92 11.88 -14.78
C GLU A 631 39.12 13.09 -15.30
N ASP A 632 37.86 12.90 -15.72
CA ASP A 632 36.95 14.00 -16.10
C ASP A 632 35.46 13.71 -15.78
N THR A 633 35.04 13.99 -14.53
CA THR A 633 33.64 13.82 -14.08
C THR A 633 32.66 14.73 -14.84
N GLU A 634 33.08 15.95 -15.20
CA GLU A 634 32.22 16.92 -15.92
C GLU A 634 31.91 16.43 -17.34
N GLN A 635 32.91 15.92 -18.06
CA GLN A 635 32.72 15.31 -19.38
C GLN A 635 31.86 14.05 -19.32
N PHE A 636 32.06 13.19 -18.31
CA PHE A 636 31.22 12.02 -18.10
C PHE A 636 29.75 12.40 -17.96
N VAL A 637 29.44 13.37 -17.09
CA VAL A 637 28.08 13.87 -16.89
C VAL A 637 27.52 14.46 -18.18
N SER A 638 28.30 15.30 -18.89
CA SER A 638 27.87 15.90 -20.14
C SER A 638 27.52 14.84 -21.20
N ARG A 639 28.31 13.77 -21.31
CA ARG A 639 28.06 12.68 -22.26
C ARG A 639 26.77 11.93 -21.95
N VAL A 640 26.53 11.62 -20.67
CA VAL A 640 25.29 10.94 -20.24
C VAL A 640 24.06 11.78 -20.56
N ILE A 641 24.10 13.09 -20.26
CA ILE A 641 22.98 13.99 -20.53
C ILE A 641 22.69 14.13 -22.02
N GLN A 642 23.72 14.22 -22.87
CA GLN A 642 23.52 14.26 -24.33
C GLN A 642 22.81 13.02 -24.88
N ILE A 643 23.05 11.85 -24.27
CA ILE A 643 22.38 10.61 -24.68
C ILE A 643 20.92 10.63 -24.22
N VAL A 644 20.68 10.94 -22.93
CA VAL A 644 19.35 10.88 -22.32
C VAL A 644 18.41 11.95 -22.85
N GLU A 645 18.91 13.13 -23.18
CA GLU A 645 18.13 14.26 -23.69
C GLU A 645 17.30 13.90 -24.95
N HIS A 646 17.78 12.94 -25.74
CA HIS A 646 17.15 12.48 -26.97
C HIS A 646 16.50 11.10 -26.86
N ASP A 647 16.38 10.54 -25.65
CA ASP A 647 15.74 9.24 -25.44
C ASP A 647 14.22 9.32 -25.65
N LEU A 648 13.66 8.30 -26.30
CA LEU A 648 12.22 8.21 -26.56
C LEU A 648 11.44 7.76 -25.32
N ASP A 649 12.09 7.08 -24.37
CA ASP A 649 11.49 6.61 -23.14
C ASP A 649 11.54 7.72 -22.07
N TRP A 650 10.37 8.23 -21.72
CA TRP A 650 10.24 9.31 -20.74
C TRP A 650 10.78 8.94 -19.36
N GLU A 651 10.80 7.66 -18.98
CA GLU A 651 11.38 7.23 -17.70
C GLU A 651 12.91 7.32 -17.72
N VAL A 652 13.55 7.12 -18.88
CA VAL A 652 15.00 7.34 -19.03
C VAL A 652 15.30 8.83 -18.90
N ARG A 653 14.49 9.69 -19.52
CA ARG A 653 14.59 11.16 -19.40
C ARG A 653 14.38 11.62 -17.96
N LEU A 654 13.37 11.07 -17.27
CA LEU A 654 13.13 11.35 -15.86
C LEU A 654 14.31 10.90 -14.98
N GLY A 655 14.85 9.70 -15.22
CA GLY A 655 16.07 9.23 -14.57
C GLY A 655 17.27 10.14 -14.84
N GLY A 656 17.39 10.71 -16.04
CA GLY A 656 18.39 11.71 -16.37
C GLY A 656 18.30 12.95 -15.49
N LEU A 657 17.08 13.41 -15.18
CA LEU A 657 16.88 14.52 -14.25
C LEU A 657 17.27 14.15 -12.81
N ASP A 658 17.02 12.92 -12.38
CA ASP A 658 17.51 12.42 -11.09
C ASP A 658 19.04 12.33 -11.02
N PHE A 659 19.68 11.95 -12.13
CA PHE A 659 21.12 11.99 -12.30
C PHE A 659 21.68 13.42 -12.18
N VAL A 660 21.04 14.40 -12.85
CA VAL A 660 21.38 15.84 -12.71
C VAL A 660 21.28 16.29 -11.25
N GLN A 661 20.18 15.96 -10.58
CA GLN A 661 19.97 16.35 -9.18
C GLN A 661 21.02 15.73 -8.25
N ALA A 662 21.41 14.47 -8.47
CA ALA A 662 22.47 13.81 -7.72
C ALA A 662 23.82 14.51 -7.94
N PHE A 663 24.18 14.84 -9.19
CA PHE A 663 25.42 15.55 -9.52
C PHE A 663 25.46 16.94 -8.91
N TYR A 664 24.36 17.69 -9.03
CA TYR A 664 24.19 19.00 -8.42
C TYR A 664 24.38 18.96 -6.89
N SER A 665 23.67 18.04 -6.22
CA SER A 665 23.74 17.87 -4.76
C SER A 665 25.16 17.53 -4.30
N GLN A 666 25.83 16.63 -5.02
CA GLN A 666 27.19 16.22 -4.68
C GLN A 666 28.20 17.34 -4.90
N THR A 667 28.03 18.12 -5.97
CA THR A 667 28.86 19.30 -6.26
C THR A 667 28.75 20.32 -5.12
N ILE A 668 27.55 20.63 -4.64
CA ILE A 668 27.36 21.51 -3.48
C ILE A 668 28.07 20.98 -2.23
N CYS A 669 27.92 19.68 -1.93
CA CYS A 669 28.53 19.06 -0.76
C CYS A 669 30.06 19.21 -0.73
N LEU A 670 30.72 19.07 -1.87
CA LEU A 670 32.18 19.29 -1.99
C LEU A 670 32.58 20.72 -1.64
N TYR A 671 31.82 21.71 -2.11
CA TYR A 671 32.10 23.13 -1.91
C TYR A 671 31.68 23.65 -0.53
N ARG A 672 30.84 22.92 0.21
CA ARG A 672 30.44 23.26 1.58
C ARG A 672 31.38 22.70 2.65
N ARG A 673 32.21 21.70 2.34
CA ARG A 673 33.20 21.14 3.29
C ARG A 673 34.33 22.17 3.53
N PRO A 674 34.52 22.67 4.77
CA PRO A 674 35.64 23.56 5.05
C PRO A 674 36.93 22.76 4.98
N LYS A 675 37.76 23.02 3.97
CA LYS A 675 39.16 22.56 3.94
C LYS A 675 39.80 23.05 5.25
N ARG A 676 40.19 22.11 6.12
CA ARG A 676 40.95 22.43 7.35
C ARG A 676 42.23 23.19 6.93
N ARG A 677 42.39 24.40 7.50
CA ARG A 677 43.55 25.30 7.51
C ARG A 677 43.95 25.94 6.16
N CYS A 678 43.50 27.18 5.92
CA CYS A 678 44.33 28.40 6.06
C CYS A 678 43.60 29.67 5.56
N ALA A 679 43.88 30.76 6.28
CA ALA A 679 43.73 32.18 5.95
C ALA A 679 42.31 32.80 5.86
N SER A 680 42.17 33.90 6.59
CA SER A 680 41.01 34.78 6.73
C SER A 680 40.57 35.40 5.40
N VAL A 681 39.42 34.97 4.89
CA VAL A 681 38.66 35.69 3.85
C VAL A 681 37.25 35.91 4.35
N THR A 682 36.76 37.14 4.21
CA THR A 682 35.44 37.62 4.64
C THR A 682 34.32 36.73 4.06
N PRO A 683 33.30 36.32 4.85
CA PRO A 683 32.30 35.32 4.45
C PRO A 683 31.41 35.72 3.24
N ALA A 684 31.33 37.01 2.89
CA ALA A 684 30.59 37.48 1.73
C ALA A 684 31.33 37.22 0.39
N VAL A 685 32.66 37.43 0.37
CA VAL A 685 33.49 37.25 -0.82
C VAL A 685 33.65 35.75 -1.15
N THR A 686 33.80 34.91 -0.12
CA THR A 686 33.80 33.46 -0.30
C THR A 686 32.48 32.97 -0.88
N LYS A 687 31.32 33.43 -0.38
CA LYS A 687 30.01 33.03 -0.93
C LYS A 687 29.85 33.37 -2.42
N SER A 688 30.25 34.56 -2.88
CA SER A 688 30.16 34.95 -4.30
C SER A 688 31.04 34.10 -5.21
N ILE A 689 32.28 33.78 -4.77
CA ILE A 689 33.22 32.97 -5.54
C ILE A 689 32.72 31.52 -5.69
N HIS A 690 32.09 30.96 -4.65
CA HIS A 690 31.55 29.60 -4.68
C HIS A 690 30.31 29.49 -5.59
N LYS A 691 29.48 30.54 -5.67
CA LYS A 691 28.31 30.60 -6.58
C LYS A 691 28.71 30.58 -8.05
N ASN A 692 29.64 31.47 -8.46
CA ASN A 692 30.11 31.51 -9.85
C ASN A 692 30.80 30.21 -10.27
N LYS A 693 31.54 29.58 -9.35
CA LYS A 693 32.19 28.30 -9.63
C LYS A 693 31.20 27.14 -9.77
N LEU A 694 30.12 27.11 -8.98
CA LEU A 694 29.06 26.12 -9.11
C LEU A 694 28.38 26.25 -10.48
N LEU A 695 27.96 27.46 -10.88
CA LEU A 695 27.32 27.70 -12.18
C LEU A 695 28.26 27.32 -13.34
N GLN A 696 29.54 27.65 -13.26
CA GLN A 696 30.54 27.25 -14.27
C GLN A 696 30.60 25.74 -14.49
N ILE A 697 30.55 24.95 -13.40
CA ILE A 697 30.60 23.47 -13.49
C ILE A 697 29.32 22.94 -14.14
N LEU A 698 28.15 23.47 -13.74
CA LEU A 698 26.87 23.05 -14.30
C LEU A 698 26.74 23.41 -15.80
N CYS A 699 27.30 24.56 -16.20
CA CYS A 699 27.36 24.99 -17.61
C CYS A 699 28.30 24.09 -18.43
N ARG A 700 29.50 23.76 -17.91
CA ARG A 700 30.44 22.83 -18.56
C ARG A 700 29.87 21.42 -18.72
N ALA A 701 29.09 20.98 -17.74
CA ALA A 701 28.36 19.72 -17.80
C ALA A 701 27.11 19.77 -18.71
N LYS A 702 26.79 20.93 -19.32
CA LYS A 702 25.67 21.18 -20.25
C LYS A 702 24.28 20.87 -19.69
N LEU A 703 24.08 21.05 -18.39
CA LEU A 703 22.86 20.64 -17.68
C LEU A 703 21.66 21.55 -17.98
N PHE A 704 21.90 22.85 -18.19
CA PHE A 704 20.83 23.82 -18.36
C PHE A 704 20.02 23.62 -19.64
N SER A 705 20.66 23.25 -20.76
CA SER A 705 19.96 22.90 -22.00
C SER A 705 18.89 21.83 -21.74
N PHE A 706 19.31 20.74 -21.10
CA PHE A 706 18.42 19.62 -20.78
C PHE A 706 17.30 20.05 -19.81
N LEU A 707 17.62 20.73 -18.70
CA LEU A 707 16.62 21.18 -17.72
C LEU A 707 15.55 22.09 -18.32
N PHE A 708 15.94 23.10 -19.11
CA PHE A 708 14.98 24.01 -19.74
C PHE A 708 14.18 23.33 -20.83
N ARG A 709 14.76 22.40 -21.61
CA ARG A 709 14.02 21.60 -22.60
C ARG A 709 12.98 20.69 -21.95
N SER A 710 13.32 20.07 -20.83
CA SER A 710 12.40 19.22 -20.07
C SER A 710 11.17 19.96 -19.52
N LEU A 711 11.20 21.29 -19.34
CA LEU A 711 10.01 22.08 -18.93
C LEU A 711 8.87 22.05 -19.97
N CYS A 712 9.20 21.75 -21.23
CA CYS A 712 8.24 21.64 -22.34
C CYS A 712 8.01 20.18 -22.75
N ASP A 713 8.36 19.21 -21.89
CA ASP A 713 8.08 17.82 -22.17
C ASP A 713 6.58 17.54 -22.22
N TYR A 714 6.18 16.62 -23.11
CA TYR A 714 4.81 16.14 -23.15
C TYR A 714 4.48 15.33 -21.88
N ASP A 715 5.48 14.62 -21.35
CA ASP A 715 5.34 13.86 -20.13
C ASP A 715 5.49 14.78 -18.92
N LYS A 716 4.34 15.14 -18.35
CA LYS A 716 4.22 16.04 -17.19
C LYS A 716 5.19 15.75 -16.04
N PRO A 717 5.46 14.49 -15.62
CA PRO A 717 6.43 14.20 -14.57
C PRO A 717 7.85 14.71 -14.87
N VAL A 718 8.26 14.67 -16.15
CA VAL A 718 9.58 15.16 -16.59
C VAL A 718 9.66 16.68 -16.43
N GLY A 719 8.62 17.40 -16.87
CA GLY A 719 8.53 18.86 -16.70
C GLY A 719 8.48 19.30 -15.24
N GLN A 720 7.68 18.63 -14.41
CA GLN A 720 7.62 18.88 -12.97
C GLN A 720 8.99 18.69 -12.30
N ARG A 721 9.66 17.57 -12.59
CA ARG A 721 10.97 17.27 -12.00
C ARG A 721 12.02 18.29 -12.40
N ALA A 722 12.07 18.67 -13.68
CA ALA A 722 12.98 19.71 -14.16
C ALA A 722 12.73 21.07 -13.50
N CYS A 723 11.46 21.46 -13.35
CA CYS A 723 11.07 22.70 -12.69
C CYS A 723 11.51 22.75 -11.22
N ASN A 724 11.36 21.63 -10.50
CA ASN A 724 11.83 21.52 -9.12
C ASN A 724 13.35 21.70 -8.99
N ILE A 725 14.12 21.07 -9.88
CA ILE A 725 15.58 21.21 -9.90
C ILE A 725 15.99 22.67 -10.19
N LEU A 726 15.31 23.34 -11.13
CA LEU A 726 15.57 24.74 -11.46
C LEU A 726 15.21 25.69 -10.30
N LEU A 727 14.14 25.41 -9.55
CA LEU A 727 13.77 26.15 -8.34
C LEU A 727 14.80 25.94 -7.21
N ASP A 728 15.29 24.72 -7.02
CA ASP A 728 16.36 24.40 -6.06
C ASP A 728 17.68 25.12 -6.43
N LEU A 729 18.01 25.19 -7.72
CA LEU A 729 19.14 25.95 -8.26
C LEU A 729 18.96 27.44 -8.03
N ARG A 730 17.77 27.99 -8.30
CA ARG A 730 17.42 29.39 -8.07
C ARG A 730 17.60 29.76 -6.60
N SER A 731 17.08 28.98 -5.67
CA SER A 731 17.20 29.25 -4.22
C SER A 731 18.65 29.20 -3.73
N SER A 732 19.48 28.34 -4.31
CA SER A 732 20.91 28.23 -3.98
C SER A 732 21.73 29.41 -4.54
N CYS A 733 21.30 29.98 -5.67
CA CYS A 733 21.90 31.18 -6.26
C CYS A 733 21.40 32.47 -5.58
N TYR A 734 20.11 32.55 -5.23
CA TYR A 734 19.41 33.68 -4.62
C TYR A 734 18.75 33.29 -3.28
N PRO A 735 19.47 33.31 -2.15
CA PRO A 735 18.86 33.06 -0.85
C PRO A 735 17.85 34.17 -0.51
N CYS A 736 16.70 33.78 0.04
CA CYS A 736 15.47 34.56 0.26
C CYS A 736 15.64 35.95 0.91
N SER A 737 16.77 36.24 1.57
CA SER A 737 17.07 37.55 2.17
C SER A 737 17.59 38.61 1.19
N SER A 738 17.55 38.37 -0.12
CA SER A 738 17.99 39.31 -1.16
C SER A 738 16.93 39.69 -2.19
N LEU A 739 15.73 39.07 -2.12
CA LEU A 739 14.63 39.36 -3.04
C LEU A 739 13.74 40.53 -2.58
N GLU A 740 13.67 40.83 -1.29
CA GLU A 740 12.86 41.96 -0.80
C GLU A 740 13.52 43.33 -1.07
N ASP A 741 14.85 43.38 -1.25
CA ASP A 741 15.60 44.62 -1.53
C ASP A 741 15.89 44.85 -3.02
N SER A 742 15.39 44.00 -3.93
CA SER A 742 15.68 44.08 -5.38
C SER A 742 14.47 44.45 -6.25
N GLN A 743 13.38 44.97 -5.68
CA GLN A 743 12.35 45.68 -6.45
C GLN A 743 12.80 47.06 -6.98
N GLU A 744 13.98 47.54 -6.57
CA GLU A 744 14.63 48.73 -7.13
C GLU A 744 16.00 48.39 -7.74
N THR A 745 16.02 47.54 -8.78
CA THR A 745 17.15 47.54 -9.72
C THR A 745 16.59 47.64 -11.12
N GLY A 746 16.61 48.86 -11.66
CA GLY A 746 16.09 49.16 -12.99
C GLY A 746 16.76 48.32 -14.08
N ASP A 747 15.95 47.99 -15.09
CA ASP A 747 16.32 47.69 -16.47
C ASP A 747 17.78 47.24 -16.69
N LEU A 748 18.14 46.07 -16.14
CA LEU A 748 19.14 45.25 -16.80
C LEU A 748 18.47 44.71 -18.07
N PRO A 749 18.96 45.03 -19.28
CA PRO A 749 18.32 44.54 -20.49
C PRO A 749 18.47 43.02 -20.47
N ALA A 750 17.37 42.31 -20.19
CA ALA A 750 17.30 40.88 -20.44
C ALA A 750 17.69 40.70 -21.90
N GLY A 751 18.88 40.13 -22.15
CA GLY A 751 19.38 39.93 -23.50
C GLY A 751 18.31 39.24 -24.34
N HIS A 752 18.20 39.59 -25.63
CA HIS A 752 17.13 39.12 -26.51
C HIS A 752 16.89 37.60 -26.46
N GLY A 753 17.93 36.79 -26.15
CA GLY A 753 17.80 35.35 -25.91
C GLY A 753 16.93 34.97 -24.69
N ILE A 754 17.03 35.68 -23.56
CA ILE A 754 16.26 35.35 -22.34
C ILE A 754 14.77 35.66 -22.52
N ALA A 755 14.46 36.78 -23.19
CA ALA A 755 13.09 37.11 -23.58
C ALA A 755 12.51 36.06 -24.54
N TRP A 756 13.34 35.56 -25.47
CA TRP A 756 12.97 34.44 -26.34
C TRP A 756 12.64 33.18 -25.51
N LEU A 757 13.52 32.75 -24.60
CA LEU A 757 13.30 31.56 -23.76
C LEU A 757 11.99 31.65 -22.97
N GLN A 758 11.72 32.79 -22.33
CA GLN A 758 10.47 33.01 -21.60
C GLN A 758 9.24 32.94 -22.52
N SER A 759 9.31 33.50 -23.73
CA SER A 759 8.24 33.43 -24.71
C SER A 759 7.99 32.00 -25.21
N THR A 760 9.05 31.22 -25.42
CA THR A 760 8.96 29.85 -25.92
C THR A 760 8.43 28.88 -24.86
N LEU A 761 8.83 29.05 -23.59
CA LEU A 761 8.26 28.30 -22.48
C LEU A 761 6.74 28.54 -22.34
N ARG A 762 6.28 29.77 -22.55
CA ARG A 762 4.84 30.10 -22.55
C ARG A 762 4.06 29.49 -23.71
N GLN A 763 4.73 29.21 -24.84
CA GLN A 763 4.13 28.58 -26.01
C GLN A 763 4.10 27.04 -25.91
N GLY A 764 4.72 26.45 -24.90
CA GLY A 764 4.62 25.01 -24.62
C GLY A 764 5.37 24.09 -25.59
N SER A 765 6.26 24.61 -26.44
CA SER A 765 7.08 23.78 -27.33
C SER A 765 8.44 24.39 -27.59
N LEU A 766 9.50 23.64 -27.27
CA LEU A 766 10.89 23.96 -27.65
C LEU A 766 11.33 23.22 -28.93
N ALA A 767 10.41 22.50 -29.59
CA ALA A 767 10.76 21.54 -30.63
C ALA A 767 10.94 22.11 -32.05
N GLN A 768 10.63 23.39 -32.31
CA GLN A 768 10.62 23.90 -33.70
C GLN A 768 11.56 25.05 -34.05
N ASN A 769 12.27 25.72 -33.13
CA ASN A 769 13.12 26.84 -33.55
C ASN A 769 14.37 27.02 -32.66
N PHE A 770 15.39 26.17 -32.82
CA PHE A 770 16.75 26.59 -32.42
C PHE A 770 17.27 27.55 -33.51
N PRO A 771 17.64 28.81 -33.19
CA PRO A 771 18.37 29.64 -34.13
C PRO A 771 19.72 28.94 -34.36
N THR A 772 19.88 28.33 -35.54
CA THR A 772 21.13 27.67 -35.94
C THR A 772 22.22 28.71 -36.25
N ASP A 773 21.83 29.98 -36.37
CA ASP A 773 22.72 31.14 -36.50
C ASP A 773 22.83 31.86 -35.16
N GLY A 774 24.04 31.92 -34.61
CA GLY A 774 24.39 32.39 -33.26
C GLY A 774 24.16 33.89 -32.95
N SER A 775 23.04 34.48 -33.39
CA SER A 775 22.68 35.87 -33.08
C SER A 775 21.43 36.04 -32.19
N ASN A 776 20.60 35.00 -32.01
CA ASN A 776 19.30 35.12 -31.30
C ASN A 776 18.98 34.03 -30.25
N GLY A 777 19.88 33.08 -29.97
CA GLY A 777 19.67 31.99 -29.00
C GLY A 777 20.19 32.29 -27.60
N VAL A 778 19.67 31.61 -26.57
CA VAL A 778 20.28 31.59 -25.23
C VAL A 778 21.55 30.75 -25.24
N ASP A 779 22.65 31.32 -24.75
CA ASP A 779 23.86 30.54 -24.47
C ASP A 779 23.71 29.83 -23.12
N PHE A 780 23.50 28.51 -23.16
CA PHE A 780 23.38 27.64 -21.97
C PHE A 780 24.74 27.27 -21.36
N GLU A 781 25.85 27.60 -22.02
CA GLU A 781 27.21 27.36 -21.55
C GLU A 781 27.81 28.59 -20.83
N ASP A 782 27.15 29.75 -20.92
CA ASP A 782 27.53 30.98 -20.22
C ASP A 782 26.89 31.09 -18.81
N PRO A 783 27.69 31.13 -17.72
CA PRO A 783 27.18 31.25 -16.36
C PRO A 783 26.41 32.55 -16.08
N GLU A 784 26.76 33.67 -16.74
CA GLU A 784 26.08 34.95 -16.54
C GLU A 784 24.68 34.93 -17.15
N SER A 785 24.56 34.45 -18.39
CA SER A 785 23.29 34.15 -19.07
C SER A 785 22.38 33.25 -18.23
N MET A 786 22.91 32.16 -17.64
CA MET A 786 22.13 31.24 -16.80
C MET A 786 21.69 31.86 -15.47
N MET A 787 22.52 32.73 -14.88
CA MET A 787 22.16 33.46 -13.66
C MET A 787 20.99 34.42 -13.90
N VAL A 788 20.98 35.09 -15.06
CA VAL A 788 19.86 35.94 -15.50
C VAL A 788 18.62 35.07 -15.76
N ALA A 789 18.74 33.97 -16.52
CA ALA A 789 17.64 33.07 -16.83
C ALA A 789 16.90 32.55 -15.57
N LEU A 790 17.65 32.10 -14.55
CA LEU A 790 17.08 31.62 -13.28
C LEU A 790 16.37 32.73 -12.48
N GLY A 791 16.76 34.00 -12.69
CA GLY A 791 16.16 35.16 -12.03
C GLY A 791 14.90 35.68 -12.74
N THR A 792 14.85 35.58 -14.07
CA THR A 792 13.80 36.19 -14.90
C THR A 792 12.69 35.24 -15.32
N VAL A 793 12.97 33.94 -15.50
CA VAL A 793 11.94 32.96 -15.88
C VAL A 793 11.03 32.69 -14.68
N ASP A 794 9.71 32.81 -14.89
CA ASP A 794 8.72 32.56 -13.85
C ASP A 794 8.51 31.04 -13.64
N LEU A 795 9.46 30.44 -12.94
CA LEU A 795 9.44 29.02 -12.57
C LEU A 795 8.34 28.70 -11.54
N ILE A 796 7.81 29.69 -10.82
CA ILE A 796 6.75 29.48 -9.82
C ILE A 796 5.40 29.34 -10.54
N GLU A 797 5.09 30.27 -11.44
CA GLU A 797 3.91 30.19 -12.33
C GLU A 797 3.94 28.85 -13.09
N ARG A 798 5.10 28.49 -13.64
CA ARG A 798 5.27 27.23 -14.37
C ARG A 798 5.10 25.99 -13.49
N HIS A 799 5.62 26.01 -12.27
CA HIS A 799 5.43 24.93 -11.30
C HIS A 799 3.95 24.77 -10.92
N ASP A 800 3.22 25.87 -10.74
CA ASP A 800 1.79 25.85 -10.43
C ASP A 800 0.96 25.33 -11.62
N GLU A 801 1.28 25.75 -12.85
CA GLU A 801 0.70 25.18 -14.08
C GLU A 801 0.94 23.68 -14.18
N LEU A 802 2.18 23.25 -13.97
CA LEU A 802 2.56 21.85 -13.97
C LEU A 802 1.95 21.09 -12.79
N ASN A 803 1.45 21.71 -11.73
CA ASN A 803 0.78 21.02 -10.63
C ASN A 803 -0.75 20.99 -10.75
N LYS A 804 -1.34 21.89 -11.54
CA LYS A 804 -2.76 21.81 -11.89
C LYS A 804 -3.03 20.50 -12.63
N SER A 805 -3.87 19.63 -12.06
CA SER A 805 -4.26 18.37 -12.69
C SER A 805 -5.18 18.64 -13.89
N SER A 806 -5.16 17.77 -14.90
CA SER A 806 -6.22 17.71 -15.92
C SER A 806 -7.59 17.42 -15.28
N TYR A 807 -7.59 16.69 -14.15
CA TYR A 807 -8.75 16.42 -13.30
C TYR A 807 -9.44 17.67 -12.72
N HIS A 808 -8.72 18.79 -12.51
CA HIS A 808 -9.33 19.99 -11.93
C HIS A 808 -10.40 20.63 -12.82
N ILE A 809 -10.39 20.35 -14.12
CA ILE A 809 -11.41 20.83 -15.07
C ILE A 809 -12.57 19.84 -15.14
N GLU A 810 -12.28 18.52 -15.15
CA GLU A 810 -13.28 17.43 -15.24
C GLU A 810 -14.07 17.18 -13.94
N GLU A 811 -13.58 17.61 -12.77
CA GLU A 811 -14.25 17.37 -11.47
C GLU A 811 -14.94 18.61 -10.86
N SER A 812 -15.03 19.73 -11.57
CA SER A 812 -15.78 20.87 -11.02
C SER A 812 -17.29 20.55 -10.95
N PRO A 813 -17.99 20.90 -9.86
CA PRO A 813 -19.45 20.72 -9.79
C PRO A 813 -20.21 21.43 -10.92
N GLN A 814 -19.62 22.50 -11.47
CA GLN A 814 -20.16 23.17 -12.64
C GLN A 814 -20.06 22.31 -13.91
N SER A 815 -18.91 21.67 -14.17
CA SER A 815 -18.76 20.75 -15.31
C SER A 815 -19.75 19.60 -15.21
N LEU A 816 -19.87 18.99 -14.03
CA LEU A 816 -20.82 17.90 -13.79
C LEU A 816 -22.26 18.29 -14.11
N LEU A 817 -22.73 19.45 -13.65
CA LEU A 817 -24.09 19.92 -13.96
C LEU A 817 -24.27 20.22 -15.45
N GLN A 818 -23.23 20.70 -16.14
CA GLN A 818 -23.26 20.93 -17.58
C GLN A 818 -23.29 19.63 -18.38
N ASP A 819 -22.53 18.62 -17.96
CA ASP A 819 -22.47 17.30 -18.60
C ASP A 819 -23.83 16.59 -18.52
N ILE A 820 -24.49 16.66 -17.34
CA ILE A 820 -25.84 16.11 -17.17
C ILE A 820 -26.87 16.85 -18.05
N LEU A 821 -26.70 18.15 -18.27
CA LEU A 821 -27.59 18.90 -19.18
C LEU A 821 -27.28 18.63 -20.66
N ALA A 822 -26.03 18.32 -21.00
CA ALA A 822 -25.62 18.03 -22.37
C ALA A 822 -26.19 16.69 -22.86
N THR A 823 -26.27 15.67 -21.99
CA THR A 823 -26.85 14.36 -22.32
C THR A 823 -28.37 14.42 -22.55
N VAL A 824 -29.06 15.41 -21.98
CA VAL A 824 -30.51 15.63 -22.07
C VAL A 824 -30.92 16.28 -23.41
N GLY A 825 -29.98 16.82 -24.19
CA GLY A 825 -30.26 17.58 -25.41
C GLY A 825 -30.04 16.86 -26.75
N THR A 826 -29.46 15.66 -26.77
CA THR A 826 -28.87 15.06 -27.99
C THR A 826 -29.76 14.12 -28.82
N ILE A 827 -31.09 14.13 -28.65
CA ILE A 827 -31.98 13.20 -29.39
C ILE A 827 -32.53 13.78 -30.71
N GLU A 828 -32.53 15.10 -30.94
CA GLU A 828 -33.14 15.66 -32.17
C GLU A 828 -32.21 15.77 -33.40
N GLU A 829 -30.89 15.56 -33.28
CA GLU A 829 -29.96 15.77 -34.43
C GLU A 829 -29.09 14.58 -34.85
N ASN A 830 -29.20 13.41 -34.21
CA ASN A 830 -28.38 12.23 -34.57
C ASN A 830 -29.15 11.10 -35.28
N GLU A 831 -30.10 11.44 -36.15
CA GLU A 831 -30.41 10.62 -37.33
C GLU A 831 -29.46 11.03 -38.48
N ALA A 832 -28.16 10.81 -38.30
CA ALA A 832 -27.19 10.89 -39.38
C ALA A 832 -26.71 9.48 -39.74
N ASP A 833 -27.13 9.06 -40.93
CA ASP A 833 -26.71 7.86 -41.67
C ASP A 833 -25.28 7.41 -41.38
N CYS A 834 -25.13 6.22 -40.81
CA CYS A 834 -23.90 5.44 -40.92
C CYS A 834 -24.07 4.43 -42.09
N TYR A 835 -23.59 4.84 -43.27
CA TYR A 835 -23.03 3.93 -44.27
C TYR A 835 -21.50 4.01 -44.22
#